data_AF-A0A352HT39-F1
#
_entry.id   AF-A0A352HT39-F1
#
_cell.length_a   1.000
_cell.length_b   1.000
_cell.length_c   1.000
_cell.angle_alpha   90.00
_cell.angle_beta   90.00
_cell.angle_gamma   90.00
#
_symmetry.space_group_name_H-M   'P 1'
#
loop_
_entity.id
_entity.type
_entity.pdbx_description
1 polymer ?
#
loop_
_entity_poly.entity_id
_entity_poly.type
_entity_poly.pdbx_seq_one_letter_code
_entity_poly.pdbx_strand_id
1 'polypeptide(L)'
;MGFARSRTYNYMDKKRFNLWNYVTSAVVFVVSALTYLLTIEPTASFWDCGEFIASSYKLEVGHPPGNPVFQLIARFCTMFTDKMHAAVAVNSMSAICSALTIFFLYLTIVFLARRIVRPDENGRYSIGKALAIYGSGAVGALAYCFSDTFWFSAVEGEVYAMSSLFTALVFWAMTKWYEQADEPYANRWIVLICFLMGLSIGVHLLNLLTIPCLVFLYYYRKREDRGYTFGQLVGIFALSCVILALILFVIIPYLPKTAAYFDLLFVNTFHLPYNSGAVFFMVLLFALCFWGLFVTMKRQKAFLNTLLLCFTTIVVGFSVFSIVIIRSCAHTPTNEYQPDNPFTLCRYLSREQYGSTPLIYGQYFDSDYYIEDDWYWAPMDGKYIKAPSFGNIVYKSGDKMLFPRMWNSGNGVDDRYKQFYGSYMKNGGKQGGRYRKPTMGENLSFFFDYQLNWMYWRYFMWNFAGRQNDLLNQHGELDLGNWISGLPFIDNPRLGDQSYLPDDLGKDNKGHNVYYMLPLLLGIIGLLWQAFAGKRGIEQFWVVFFLFFMTGIAIVLYLNQPPGQPRERDYAFAGSFYAFAIWIGMGVAGLWRILVWARKNANSKGKDKGKATADAAGTAPEVASTAAVNARPAARGEEPEQLPSLVDEPKGEWKTSVFCAAVACVLGICIPLQMVSQTWDDHDRSGRYAARDFGANYLESLEPNAIIFCNGDNDTFPLWYAQEVEGVRPDVKIINLSYLNSEWYADQQRMQSYTAPPVKYTARPQDYAYGRLEATFALGSGEPAEALGALKRVYAGEGRERYGYPLIDARYLYIPVDKEAVIKRGLVAPQDTAAIQDAIIIDLANAQNVKSKGYASLGELLMIDIIATNAANGWERPIYWACTVGPEYHLSMTPYLRSTGMAHQLVPTIQEGMAPRADRAYDVVTKKYRWGGADADPVTSHVPYFDETAGRMLTTMRGSMLDLAQELIYQGNGKRKAGDAAGAAAEYRKALNVMQLMDSRLRDTTMPFALSNAMLRAQLYCELGASDRLNNKALTQKGLELLKGIMANYAQYVKYNQYVSSMFINPSLSIEATLIPYQYYRLIELYETYSGNKSIEAYVKSLGINVEEMRKNYDKYLRSDSASAAGSGVSDVDVAAEVLKYAEVVNVMASHSPQEYANASAEEKGIDSMFYDLVDYLRASGMDMKSVEENEQFKRVDMKRSKRLSDEYRRNHPEQTEKK
;
A
#
# COMPACT_ATOMS: atom_id res chain seq x y z
N MET A 1 17.38 -75.09 5.43
CA MET A 1 17.87 -73.84 6.06
C MET A 1 18.83 -73.16 5.09
N GLY A 2 18.48 -71.98 4.58
CA GLY A 2 19.31 -71.21 3.65
C GLY A 2 18.80 -69.78 3.59
N PHE A 3 19.33 -68.93 4.46
CA PHE A 3 18.93 -67.54 4.63
C PHE A 3 19.33 -66.68 3.42
N ALA A 4 18.40 -66.46 2.49
CA ALA A 4 18.46 -65.36 1.53
C ALA A 4 18.05 -64.04 2.22
N ARG A 5 18.91 -63.48 3.08
CA ARG A 5 18.61 -62.29 3.90
C ARG A 5 19.21 -60.97 3.41
N SER A 6 19.73 -60.86 2.18
CA SER A 6 20.43 -59.64 1.72
C SER A 6 19.69 -58.74 0.70
N ARG A 7 18.47 -59.07 0.25
CA ARG A 7 17.74 -58.27 -0.77
C ARG A 7 16.69 -57.28 -0.25
N THR A 8 16.44 -57.22 1.06
CA THR A 8 15.27 -56.54 1.66
C THR A 8 15.48 -55.09 2.13
N TYR A 9 16.69 -54.54 2.10
CA TYR A 9 16.98 -53.20 2.69
C TYR A 9 16.91 -52.01 1.71
N ASN A 10 16.79 -52.23 0.39
CA ASN A 10 16.90 -51.17 -0.61
C ASN A 10 15.55 -50.61 -1.12
N TYR A 11 14.45 -51.20 -0.65
CA TYR A 11 13.09 -50.83 -1.05
C TYR A 11 12.24 -50.56 0.19
N MET A 12 11.40 -49.55 0.10
CA MET A 12 10.42 -49.14 1.09
C MET A 12 9.04 -49.63 0.65
N ASP A 13 8.39 -50.41 1.50
CA ASP A 13 6.97 -50.67 1.33
C ASP A 13 6.13 -49.40 1.52
N LYS A 14 4.85 -49.47 1.15
CA LYS A 14 3.91 -48.35 1.24
C LYS A 14 3.77 -47.80 2.67
N LYS A 15 3.85 -48.66 3.70
CA LYS A 15 3.72 -48.22 5.11
C LYS A 15 4.92 -47.39 5.53
N ARG A 16 6.14 -47.86 5.26
CA ARG A 16 7.39 -47.14 5.53
C ARG A 16 7.48 -45.85 4.72
N PHE A 17 7.07 -45.88 3.44
CA PHE A 17 7.01 -44.67 2.63
C PHE A 17 6.08 -43.61 3.22
N ASN A 18 4.88 -44.01 3.65
CA ASN A 18 3.94 -43.08 4.26
C ASN A 18 4.46 -42.56 5.62
N LEU A 19 5.08 -43.41 6.43
CA LEU A 19 5.67 -42.99 7.71
C LEU A 19 6.69 -41.85 7.51
N TRP A 20 7.66 -42.05 6.62
CA TRP A 20 8.67 -41.02 6.35
C TRP A 20 8.08 -39.78 5.67
N ASN A 21 7.06 -39.95 4.82
CA ASN A 21 6.34 -38.81 4.28
C ASN A 21 5.72 -37.95 5.40
N TYR A 22 5.09 -38.57 6.40
CA TYR A 22 4.50 -37.86 7.53
C TYR A 22 5.55 -37.21 8.42
N VAL A 23 6.65 -37.91 8.72
CA VAL A 23 7.77 -37.34 9.48
C VAL A 23 8.33 -36.11 8.77
N THR A 24 8.63 -36.18 7.47
CA THR A 24 9.13 -35.04 6.71
C THR A 24 8.13 -33.89 6.67
N SER A 25 6.83 -34.17 6.49
CA SER A 25 5.80 -33.12 6.54
C SER A 25 5.73 -32.42 7.91
N ALA A 26 5.90 -33.16 9.01
CA ALA A 26 5.94 -32.59 10.35
C ALA A 26 7.20 -31.74 10.57
N VAL A 27 8.35 -32.17 10.07
CA VAL A 27 9.59 -31.37 10.13
C VAL A 27 9.43 -30.07 9.34
N VAL A 28 8.90 -30.13 8.12
CA VAL A 28 8.63 -28.93 7.30
C VAL A 28 7.68 -27.97 8.02
N PHE A 29 6.61 -28.49 8.64
CA PHE A 29 5.69 -27.69 9.46
C PHE A 29 6.38 -27.04 10.66
N VAL A 30 7.21 -27.79 11.39
CA VAL A 30 7.91 -27.26 12.57
C VAL A 30 8.92 -26.19 12.16
N VAL A 31 9.66 -26.39 11.06
CA VAL A 31 10.59 -25.38 10.55
C VAL A 31 9.86 -24.11 10.14
N SER A 32 8.75 -24.21 9.42
CA SER A 32 7.97 -23.02 9.01
C SER A 32 7.32 -22.33 10.20
N ALA A 33 6.70 -23.07 11.13
CA ALA A 33 6.12 -22.50 12.34
C ALA A 33 7.17 -21.81 13.22
N LEU A 34 8.33 -22.43 13.44
CA LEU A 34 9.41 -21.80 14.22
C LEU A 34 9.92 -20.54 13.53
N THR A 35 10.12 -20.57 12.21
CA THR A 35 10.54 -19.40 11.43
C THR A 35 9.56 -18.24 11.67
N TYR A 36 8.28 -18.44 11.37
CA TYR A 36 7.29 -17.36 11.46
C TYR A 36 7.07 -16.90 12.90
N LEU A 37 6.97 -17.82 13.87
CA LEU A 37 6.77 -17.46 15.29
C LEU A 37 7.97 -16.72 15.89
N LEU A 38 9.19 -16.97 15.43
CA LEU A 38 10.37 -16.23 15.89
C LEU A 38 10.45 -14.83 15.29
N THR A 39 9.82 -14.58 14.16
CA THR A 39 9.89 -13.30 13.43
C THR A 39 8.60 -12.49 13.47
N ILE A 40 7.55 -12.93 14.17
CA ILE A 40 6.29 -12.18 14.29
C ILE A 40 6.51 -10.80 14.91
N GLU A 41 5.71 -9.84 14.45
CA GLU A 41 5.60 -8.56 15.16
C GLU A 41 4.89 -8.80 16.51
N PRO A 42 5.40 -8.31 17.65
CA PRO A 42 4.77 -8.52 18.96
C PRO A 42 3.43 -7.78 19.14
N THR A 43 3.19 -6.73 18.37
CA THR A 43 2.01 -5.86 18.47
C THR A 43 1.32 -5.68 17.12
N ALA A 44 0.34 -4.77 17.04
CA ALA A 44 -0.20 -4.36 15.75
C ALA A 44 0.88 -3.76 14.84
N SER A 45 0.79 -4.09 13.55
CA SER A 45 1.56 -3.51 12.44
C SER A 45 0.78 -2.36 11.79
N PHE A 46 1.42 -1.62 10.89
CA PHE A 46 0.75 -0.62 10.04
C PHE A 46 -0.22 -1.29 9.05
N TRP A 47 -0.96 -0.48 8.28
CA TRP A 47 -2.07 -0.93 7.43
C TRP A 47 -3.18 -1.63 8.24
N ASP A 48 -3.91 -2.54 7.61
CA ASP A 48 -5.16 -3.14 8.10
C ASP A 48 -4.98 -3.96 9.40
N CYS A 49 -3.75 -4.33 9.76
CA CYS A 49 -3.44 -5.14 10.96
C CYS A 49 -4.05 -4.58 12.26
N GLY A 50 -3.90 -3.26 12.50
CA GLY A 50 -4.42 -2.62 13.70
C GLY A 50 -5.95 -2.74 13.81
N GLU A 51 -6.65 -2.60 12.68
CA GLU A 51 -8.10 -2.68 12.59
C GLU A 51 -8.61 -4.12 12.63
N PHE A 52 -7.92 -5.06 12.00
CA PHE A 52 -8.21 -6.49 12.12
C PHE A 52 -8.09 -6.97 13.57
N ILE A 53 -7.03 -6.58 14.28
CA ILE A 53 -6.85 -6.98 15.69
C ILE A 53 -7.89 -6.29 16.57
N ALA A 54 -8.11 -4.98 16.41
CA ALA A 54 -9.08 -4.22 17.19
C ALA A 54 -10.51 -4.75 17.00
N SER A 55 -10.96 -4.88 15.75
CA SER A 55 -12.29 -5.41 15.42
C SER A 55 -12.46 -6.86 15.87
N SER A 56 -11.44 -7.71 15.75
CA SER A 56 -11.51 -9.09 16.25
C SER A 56 -11.60 -9.16 17.77
N TYR A 57 -10.89 -8.29 18.49
CA TYR A 57 -10.81 -8.35 19.95
C TYR A 57 -12.17 -8.14 20.63
N LYS A 58 -13.07 -7.30 20.08
CA LYS A 58 -14.44 -7.12 20.59
C LYS A 58 -15.54 -7.56 19.64
N LEU A 59 -15.19 -8.29 18.57
CA LEU A 59 -16.10 -8.71 17.49
C LEU A 59 -16.86 -7.52 16.89
N GLU A 60 -16.15 -6.48 16.49
CA GLU A 60 -16.70 -5.28 15.87
C GLU A 60 -16.77 -5.42 14.36
N VAL A 61 -17.30 -4.42 13.67
CA VAL A 61 -17.48 -4.48 12.21
C VAL A 61 -16.36 -3.70 11.53
N GLY A 62 -15.43 -4.44 10.94
CA GLY A 62 -14.34 -3.89 10.16
C GLY A 62 -14.71 -3.53 8.72
N HIS A 63 -13.73 -3.15 7.93
CA HIS A 63 -13.93 -2.58 6.59
C HIS A 63 -14.57 -3.57 5.59
N PRO A 64 -15.38 -3.09 4.63
CA PRO A 64 -16.06 -3.95 3.66
C PRO A 64 -15.09 -4.69 2.73
N PRO A 65 -15.35 -5.98 2.39
CA PRO A 65 -16.61 -6.71 2.59
C PRO A 65 -16.65 -7.51 3.91
N GLY A 66 -15.74 -7.23 4.85
CA GLY A 66 -15.65 -7.91 6.14
C GLY A 66 -15.02 -9.30 6.08
N ASN A 67 -14.58 -9.79 7.23
CA ASN A 67 -13.84 -11.03 7.40
C ASN A 67 -14.26 -11.81 8.67
N PRO A 68 -15.57 -12.12 8.83
CA PRO A 68 -16.11 -12.62 10.09
C PRO A 68 -15.55 -13.99 10.52
N VAL A 69 -15.09 -14.84 9.59
CA VAL A 69 -14.43 -16.11 9.95
C VAL A 69 -13.06 -15.84 10.56
N PHE A 70 -12.29 -14.92 9.98
CA PHE A 70 -11.02 -14.50 10.56
C PHE A 70 -11.23 -13.91 11.95
N GLN A 71 -12.19 -12.99 12.10
CA GLN A 71 -12.49 -12.32 13.37
C GLN A 71 -12.89 -13.30 14.47
N LEU A 72 -13.71 -14.31 14.16
CA LEU A 72 -14.12 -15.33 15.14
C LEU A 72 -12.94 -16.17 15.64
N ILE A 73 -12.05 -16.59 14.75
CA ILE A 73 -10.87 -17.39 15.12
C ILE A 73 -9.88 -16.51 15.89
N ALA A 74 -9.64 -15.28 15.44
CA ALA A 74 -8.81 -14.31 16.14
C ALA A 74 -9.36 -14.02 17.54
N ARG A 75 -10.68 -13.81 17.68
CA ARG A 75 -11.33 -13.65 18.98
C ARG A 75 -11.11 -14.86 19.87
N PHE A 76 -11.30 -16.08 19.35
CA PHE A 76 -11.02 -17.30 20.09
C PHE A 76 -9.56 -17.34 20.60
N CYS A 77 -8.59 -16.99 19.78
CA CYS A 77 -7.18 -16.92 20.19
C CYS A 77 -6.93 -15.87 21.29
N THR A 78 -7.50 -14.67 21.16
CA THR A 78 -7.33 -13.60 22.16
C THR A 78 -8.00 -13.88 23.51
N MET A 79 -8.97 -14.80 23.58
CA MET A 79 -9.61 -15.19 24.85
C MET A 79 -8.67 -15.90 25.83
N PHE A 80 -7.54 -16.42 25.35
CA PHE A 80 -6.53 -17.09 26.17
C PHE A 80 -5.42 -16.16 26.65
N THR A 81 -5.52 -14.86 26.34
CA THR A 81 -4.50 -13.86 26.65
C THR A 81 -5.12 -12.64 27.33
N ASP A 82 -4.30 -11.83 28.00
CA ASP A 82 -4.73 -10.49 28.41
C ASP A 82 -4.69 -9.50 27.23
N LYS A 83 -5.16 -8.27 27.46
CA LYS A 83 -5.21 -7.22 26.44
C LYS A 83 -3.86 -6.84 25.85
N MET A 84 -2.77 -6.92 26.62
CA MET A 84 -1.42 -6.55 26.16
C MET A 84 -0.82 -7.64 25.26
N HIS A 85 -1.34 -8.86 25.33
CA HIS A 85 -0.90 -10.01 24.54
C HIS A 85 -1.90 -10.41 23.44
N ALA A 86 -2.98 -9.64 23.25
CA ALA A 86 -3.97 -9.93 22.22
C ALA A 86 -3.39 -9.87 20.79
N ALA A 87 -2.55 -8.87 20.49
CA ALA A 87 -1.95 -8.74 19.16
C ALA A 87 -1.00 -9.91 18.85
N VAL A 88 -0.10 -10.27 19.77
CA VAL A 88 0.80 -11.43 19.56
C VAL A 88 0.01 -12.74 19.39
N ALA A 89 -1.15 -12.89 20.03
CA ALA A 89 -2.02 -14.06 19.84
C ALA A 89 -2.60 -14.13 18.42
N VAL A 90 -3.03 -12.99 17.85
CA VAL A 90 -3.53 -12.92 16.47
C VAL A 90 -2.39 -13.09 15.46
N ASN A 91 -1.24 -12.46 15.68
CA ASN A 91 -0.07 -12.63 14.81
C ASN A 91 0.45 -14.08 14.84
N SER A 92 0.43 -14.73 16.01
CA SER A 92 0.74 -16.16 16.14
C SER A 92 -0.26 -17.05 15.39
N MET A 93 -1.56 -16.69 15.41
CA MET A 93 -2.57 -17.38 14.61
C MET A 93 -2.23 -17.29 13.12
N SER A 94 -1.88 -16.10 12.60
CA SER A 94 -1.42 -15.93 11.22
C SER A 94 -0.19 -16.79 10.91
N ALA A 95 0.83 -16.75 11.77
CA ALA A 95 2.05 -17.56 11.62
C ALA A 95 1.75 -19.07 11.55
N ILE A 96 0.84 -19.58 12.39
CA ILE A 96 0.42 -20.99 12.36
C ILE A 96 -0.40 -21.31 11.10
N CYS A 97 -1.29 -20.42 10.66
CA CYS A 97 -2.02 -20.59 9.40
C CYS A 97 -1.06 -20.66 8.19
N SER A 98 -0.04 -19.81 8.17
CA SER A 98 1.01 -19.84 7.14
C SER A 98 1.85 -21.10 7.22
N ALA A 99 2.25 -21.55 8.42
CA ALA A 99 2.97 -22.81 8.59
C ALA A 99 2.16 -24.03 8.11
N LEU A 100 0.84 -24.05 8.38
CA LEU A 100 -0.08 -25.07 7.87
C LEU A 100 -0.21 -25.01 6.33
N THR A 101 -0.13 -23.81 5.74
CA THR A 101 -0.09 -23.64 4.28
C THR A 101 1.13 -24.36 3.70
N ILE A 102 2.31 -24.17 4.29
CA ILE A 102 3.55 -24.86 3.89
C ILE A 102 3.42 -26.38 4.05
N PHE A 103 2.79 -26.84 5.14
CA PHE A 103 2.50 -28.25 5.35
C PHE A 103 1.63 -28.86 4.24
N PHE A 104 0.53 -28.19 3.86
CA PHE A 104 -0.35 -28.67 2.79
C PHE A 104 0.29 -28.55 1.40
N LEU A 105 1.14 -27.55 1.17
CA LEU A 105 1.95 -27.44 -0.04
C LEU A 105 2.89 -28.64 -0.18
N TYR A 106 3.62 -28.99 0.88
CA TYR A 106 4.47 -30.18 0.90
C TYR A 106 3.68 -31.44 0.50
N LEU A 107 2.52 -31.67 1.11
CA LEU A 107 1.68 -32.84 0.81
C LEU A 107 1.18 -32.84 -0.63
N THR A 108 0.86 -31.67 -1.17
CA THR A 108 0.42 -31.49 -2.55
C THR A 108 1.56 -31.82 -3.53
N ILE A 109 2.76 -31.30 -3.29
CA ILE A 109 3.94 -31.58 -4.13
C ILE A 109 4.28 -33.07 -4.10
N VAL A 110 4.27 -33.70 -2.91
CA VAL A 110 4.50 -35.15 -2.80
C VAL A 110 3.46 -35.96 -3.58
N PHE A 111 2.19 -35.55 -3.52
CA PHE A 111 1.12 -36.17 -4.30
C PHE A 111 1.40 -36.07 -5.81
N LEU A 112 1.78 -34.90 -6.32
CA LEU A 112 2.10 -34.69 -7.73
C LEU A 112 3.38 -35.47 -8.14
N ALA A 113 4.43 -35.39 -7.34
CA ALA A 113 5.69 -36.08 -7.60
C ALA A 113 5.51 -37.60 -7.67
N ARG A 114 4.77 -38.23 -6.74
CA ARG A 114 4.54 -39.69 -6.74
C ARG A 114 3.62 -40.17 -7.86
N ARG A 115 2.80 -39.28 -8.43
CA ARG A 115 1.98 -39.58 -9.61
C ARG A 115 2.83 -39.75 -10.85
N ILE A 116 3.95 -39.04 -10.93
CA ILE A 116 4.97 -39.18 -11.98
C ILE A 116 5.96 -40.28 -11.59
N VAL A 117 6.67 -40.16 -10.48
CA VAL A 117 7.62 -41.18 -10.02
C VAL A 117 6.86 -42.32 -9.32
N ARG A 118 6.50 -43.36 -10.08
CA ARG A 118 5.67 -44.49 -9.59
C ARG A 118 6.47 -45.54 -8.82
N PRO A 119 5.80 -46.27 -7.89
CA PRO A 119 6.39 -47.43 -7.24
C PRO A 119 6.60 -48.59 -8.24
N ASP A 120 7.38 -49.60 -7.85
CA ASP A 120 7.53 -50.83 -8.61
C ASP A 120 6.21 -51.62 -8.74
N GLU A 121 6.22 -52.70 -9.52
CA GLU A 121 5.07 -53.59 -9.73
C GLU A 121 4.51 -54.18 -8.42
N ASN A 122 5.32 -54.25 -7.36
CA ASN A 122 4.92 -54.73 -6.04
C ASN A 122 4.48 -53.59 -5.11
N GLY A 123 4.32 -52.37 -5.62
CA GLY A 123 3.91 -51.20 -4.85
C GLY A 123 4.98 -50.66 -3.91
N ARG A 124 6.27 -50.96 -4.15
CA ARG A 124 7.41 -50.51 -3.33
C ARG A 124 8.18 -49.39 -4.02
N TYR A 125 8.67 -48.44 -3.23
CA TYR A 125 9.58 -47.40 -3.70
C TYR A 125 11.02 -47.80 -3.41
N SER A 126 11.94 -47.60 -4.36
CA SER A 126 13.36 -47.62 -4.01
C SER A 126 13.69 -46.39 -3.17
N ILE A 127 14.79 -46.45 -2.41
CA ILE A 127 15.25 -45.31 -1.59
C ILE A 127 15.51 -44.07 -2.48
N GLY A 128 16.05 -44.25 -3.69
CA GLY A 128 16.31 -43.15 -4.62
C GLY A 128 15.03 -42.43 -5.05
N LYS A 129 14.02 -43.18 -5.51
CA LYS A 129 12.68 -42.64 -5.80
C LYS A 129 12.06 -41.95 -4.58
N ALA A 130 12.14 -42.57 -3.40
CA ALA A 130 11.57 -42.01 -2.18
C ALA A 130 12.23 -40.67 -1.80
N LEU A 131 13.57 -40.60 -1.81
CA LEU A 131 14.33 -39.38 -1.55
C LEU A 131 13.98 -38.27 -2.54
N ALA A 132 13.92 -38.57 -3.85
CA ALA A 132 13.53 -37.59 -4.85
C ALA A 132 12.13 -37.02 -4.62
N ILE A 133 11.17 -37.86 -4.20
CA ILE A 133 9.79 -37.42 -3.90
C ILE A 133 9.75 -36.54 -2.63
N TYR A 134 10.36 -36.97 -1.53
CA TYR A 134 10.38 -36.18 -0.29
C TYR A 134 11.14 -34.87 -0.45
N GLY A 135 12.28 -34.92 -1.16
CA GLY A 135 13.08 -33.75 -1.49
C GLY A 135 12.32 -32.75 -2.36
N SER A 136 11.55 -33.23 -3.34
CA SER A 136 10.67 -32.38 -4.14
C SER A 136 9.67 -31.63 -3.25
N GLY A 137 9.01 -32.36 -2.34
CA GLY A 137 8.08 -31.75 -1.40
C GLY A 137 8.73 -30.72 -0.48
N ALA A 138 9.85 -31.08 0.14
CA ALA A 138 10.52 -30.23 1.14
C ALA A 138 11.12 -28.96 0.51
N VAL A 139 11.82 -29.10 -0.63
CA VAL A 139 12.47 -27.95 -1.29
C VAL A 139 11.42 -26.97 -1.83
N GLY A 140 10.39 -27.44 -2.51
CA GLY A 140 9.34 -26.55 -3.02
C GLY A 140 8.57 -25.85 -1.90
N ALA A 141 8.21 -26.58 -0.84
CA ALA A 141 7.51 -26.00 0.30
C ALA A 141 8.37 -24.97 1.06
N LEU A 142 9.65 -25.27 1.31
CA LEU A 142 10.54 -24.33 2.00
C LEU A 142 10.95 -23.14 1.12
N ALA A 143 11.05 -23.30 -0.20
CA ALA A 143 11.29 -22.16 -1.09
C ALA A 143 10.14 -21.14 -1.03
N TYR A 144 8.89 -21.61 -0.94
CA TYR A 144 7.74 -20.74 -0.69
C TYR A 144 7.72 -20.22 0.75
N CYS A 145 8.15 -21.02 1.73
CA CYS A 145 8.24 -20.60 3.12
C CYS A 145 9.10 -19.33 3.30
N PHE A 146 10.20 -19.25 2.56
CA PHE A 146 11.18 -18.16 2.64
C PHE A 146 11.07 -17.16 1.48
N SER A 147 9.99 -17.18 0.70
CA SER A 147 9.75 -16.18 -0.34
C SER A 147 9.24 -14.88 0.27
N ASP A 148 9.85 -13.76 -0.12
CA ASP A 148 9.60 -12.38 0.35
C ASP A 148 8.12 -12.09 0.64
N THR A 149 7.28 -12.16 -0.40
CA THR A 149 5.86 -11.81 -0.31
C THR A 149 5.09 -12.67 0.68
N PHE A 150 5.37 -13.98 0.72
CA PHE A 150 4.61 -14.88 1.59
C PHE A 150 5.03 -14.76 3.06
N TRP A 151 6.32 -14.57 3.32
CA TRP A 151 6.82 -14.41 4.68
C TRP A 151 6.34 -13.08 5.27
N PHE A 152 6.34 -11.98 4.50
CA PHE A 152 5.83 -10.68 4.96
C PHE A 152 4.44 -10.79 5.59
N SER A 153 3.48 -11.43 4.90
CA SER A 153 2.12 -11.62 5.41
C SER A 153 1.99 -12.72 6.48
N ALA A 154 3.02 -13.56 6.68
CA ALA A 154 3.00 -14.62 7.68
C ALA A 154 3.28 -14.12 9.10
N VAL A 155 3.91 -12.95 9.25
CA VAL A 155 4.41 -12.42 10.53
C VAL A 155 3.53 -11.33 11.14
N GLU A 156 2.35 -11.09 10.56
CA GLU A 156 1.41 -10.05 10.95
C GLU A 156 -0.06 -10.54 10.91
N GLY A 157 -0.93 -9.82 11.62
CA GLY A 157 -2.33 -10.16 11.83
C GLY A 157 -3.24 -9.87 10.64
N GLU A 158 -2.92 -10.38 9.44
CA GLU A 158 -3.70 -10.16 8.21
C GLU A 158 -4.51 -11.40 7.73
N VAL A 159 -5.54 -11.13 6.92
CA VAL A 159 -6.42 -12.17 6.33
C VAL A 159 -5.72 -13.08 5.32
N TYR A 160 -4.60 -12.65 4.72
CA TYR A 160 -3.93 -13.39 3.64
C TYR A 160 -3.31 -14.70 4.11
N ALA A 161 -2.83 -14.78 5.36
CA ALA A 161 -2.32 -16.01 5.95
C ALA A 161 -3.40 -17.11 5.99
N MET A 162 -4.59 -16.76 6.48
CA MET A 162 -5.73 -17.68 6.54
C MET A 162 -6.28 -18.00 5.15
N SER A 163 -6.36 -17.02 4.25
CA SER A 163 -6.75 -17.23 2.84
C SER A 163 -5.83 -18.24 2.13
N SER A 164 -4.52 -18.14 2.35
CA SER A 164 -3.53 -19.08 1.83
C SER A 164 -3.73 -20.49 2.38
N LEU A 165 -4.06 -20.61 3.67
CA LEU A 165 -4.39 -21.90 4.29
C LEU A 165 -5.61 -22.54 3.63
N PHE A 166 -6.71 -21.80 3.44
CA PHE A 166 -7.90 -22.34 2.77
C PHE A 166 -7.59 -22.80 1.34
N THR A 167 -6.80 -22.02 0.60
CA THR A 167 -6.33 -22.35 -0.75
C THR A 167 -5.55 -23.67 -0.77
N ALA A 168 -4.56 -23.82 0.11
CA ALA A 168 -3.74 -25.02 0.19
C ALA A 168 -4.53 -26.24 0.69
N LEU A 169 -5.39 -26.06 1.69
CA LEU A 169 -6.23 -27.10 2.28
C LEU A 169 -7.25 -27.65 1.28
N VAL A 170 -7.93 -26.79 0.51
CA VAL A 170 -8.90 -27.19 -0.51
C VAL A 170 -8.22 -27.94 -1.65
N PHE A 171 -7.08 -27.44 -2.12
CA PHE A 171 -6.29 -28.15 -3.14
C PHE A 171 -5.90 -29.54 -2.63
N TRP A 172 -5.34 -29.63 -1.42
CA TRP A 172 -4.97 -30.89 -0.81
C TRP A 172 -6.17 -31.83 -0.61
N ALA A 173 -7.32 -31.33 -0.16
CA ALA A 173 -8.55 -32.12 0.01
C ALA A 173 -9.00 -32.73 -1.33
N MET A 174 -8.80 -32.02 -2.44
CA MET A 174 -9.10 -32.55 -3.77
C MET A 174 -8.13 -33.66 -4.17
N THR A 175 -6.87 -33.62 -3.74
CA THR A 175 -5.96 -34.76 -3.91
C THR A 175 -6.45 -35.98 -3.13
N LYS A 176 -7.06 -35.80 -1.95
CA LYS A 176 -7.67 -36.91 -1.18
C LYS A 176 -8.89 -37.49 -1.87
N TRP A 177 -9.76 -36.65 -2.42
CA TRP A 177 -10.84 -37.11 -3.27
C TRP A 177 -10.31 -37.90 -4.46
N TYR A 178 -9.27 -37.39 -5.14
CA TYR A 178 -8.67 -38.02 -6.31
C TYR A 178 -8.22 -39.46 -6.00
N GLU A 179 -7.56 -39.67 -4.87
CA GLU A 179 -7.09 -41.01 -4.48
C GLU A 179 -8.21 -41.96 -4.06
N GLN A 180 -9.27 -41.44 -3.44
CA GLN A 180 -10.38 -42.21 -2.90
C GLN A 180 -11.59 -42.28 -3.84
N ALA A 181 -11.51 -41.75 -5.07
CA ALA A 181 -12.67 -41.52 -5.94
C ALA A 181 -13.53 -42.77 -6.25
N ASP A 182 -12.95 -43.96 -6.13
CA ASP A 182 -13.62 -45.26 -6.36
C ASP A 182 -14.09 -45.92 -5.05
N GLU A 183 -13.78 -45.34 -3.89
CA GLU A 183 -14.19 -45.84 -2.57
C GLU A 183 -15.60 -45.33 -2.19
N PRO A 184 -16.36 -46.09 -1.38
CA PRO A 184 -17.59 -45.59 -0.79
C PRO A 184 -17.34 -44.28 -0.02
N TYR A 185 -18.29 -43.34 -0.11
CA TYR A 185 -18.26 -42.04 0.57
C TYR A 185 -17.17 -41.06 0.10
N ALA A 186 -16.48 -41.31 -1.03
CA ALA A 186 -15.46 -40.41 -1.58
C ALA A 186 -15.93 -38.95 -1.71
N ASN A 187 -17.19 -38.74 -2.13
CA ASN A 187 -17.78 -37.40 -2.32
C ASN A 187 -17.81 -36.53 -1.05
N ARG A 188 -17.60 -37.09 0.15
CA ARG A 188 -17.44 -36.29 1.39
C ARG A 188 -16.34 -35.23 1.26
N TRP A 189 -15.30 -35.51 0.47
CA TRP A 189 -14.23 -34.55 0.21
C TRP A 189 -14.69 -33.39 -0.65
N ILE A 190 -15.54 -33.63 -1.66
CA ILE A 190 -16.14 -32.56 -2.47
C ILE A 190 -17.06 -31.70 -1.60
N VAL A 191 -17.88 -32.33 -0.74
CA VAL A 191 -18.74 -31.62 0.20
C VAL A 191 -17.91 -30.78 1.17
N LEU A 192 -16.80 -31.32 1.70
CA LEU A 192 -15.86 -30.57 2.54
C LEU A 192 -15.25 -29.39 1.79
N ILE A 193 -14.83 -29.56 0.54
CA ILE A 193 -14.31 -28.48 -0.30
C ILE A 193 -15.34 -27.36 -0.45
N CYS A 194 -16.59 -27.70 -0.75
CA CYS A 194 -17.68 -26.72 -0.87
C CYS A 194 -17.95 -25.99 0.44
N PHE A 195 -17.92 -26.68 1.58
CA PHE A 195 -18.02 -26.06 2.91
C PHE A 195 -16.86 -25.08 3.17
N LEU A 196 -15.62 -25.50 2.92
CA LEU A 196 -14.42 -24.68 3.10
C LEU A 196 -14.41 -23.47 2.17
N MET A 197 -14.89 -23.62 0.93
CA MET A 197 -15.08 -22.50 0.00
C MET A 197 -16.13 -21.51 0.52
N GLY A 198 -17.25 -22.00 1.05
CA GLY A 198 -18.27 -21.15 1.69
C GLY A 198 -17.73 -20.35 2.88
N LEU A 199 -16.97 -21.02 3.77
CA LEU A 199 -16.31 -20.35 4.90
C LEU A 199 -15.25 -19.35 4.45
N SER A 200 -14.45 -19.70 3.43
CA SER A 200 -13.39 -18.84 2.93
C SER A 200 -13.90 -17.50 2.42
N ILE A 201 -15.16 -17.40 1.95
CA ILE A 201 -15.75 -16.11 1.57
C ILE A 201 -15.77 -15.15 2.77
N GLY A 202 -15.97 -15.67 3.99
CA GLY A 202 -15.86 -14.91 5.25
C GLY A 202 -14.44 -14.64 5.73
N VAL A 203 -13.42 -14.93 4.90
CA VAL A 203 -12.01 -14.57 5.10
C VAL A 203 -11.54 -13.71 3.93
N HIS A 204 -11.55 -14.28 2.72
CA HIS A 204 -11.17 -13.64 1.46
C HIS A 204 -11.65 -14.47 0.24
N LEU A 205 -11.98 -13.80 -0.87
CA LEU A 205 -12.48 -14.42 -2.10
C LEU A 205 -11.43 -15.22 -2.92
N LEU A 206 -10.13 -15.16 -2.57
CA LEU A 206 -9.04 -15.67 -3.43
C LEU A 206 -9.10 -17.18 -3.61
N ASN A 207 -9.58 -17.92 -2.60
CA ASN A 207 -9.71 -19.37 -2.66
C ASN A 207 -10.61 -19.86 -3.81
N LEU A 208 -11.57 -19.04 -4.24
CA LEU A 208 -12.46 -19.39 -5.37
C LEU A 208 -11.68 -19.52 -6.70
N LEU A 209 -10.51 -18.91 -6.81
CA LEU A 209 -9.63 -19.02 -7.98
C LEU A 209 -9.02 -20.42 -8.13
N THR A 210 -9.12 -21.29 -7.13
CA THR A 210 -8.70 -22.69 -7.25
C THR A 210 -9.67 -23.54 -8.08
N ILE A 211 -10.92 -23.10 -8.28
CA ILE A 211 -11.99 -23.89 -8.91
C ILE A 211 -11.56 -24.52 -10.25
N PRO A 212 -10.96 -23.79 -11.21
CA PRO A 212 -10.50 -24.38 -12.46
C PRO A 212 -9.58 -25.59 -12.24
N CYS A 213 -8.57 -25.44 -11.39
CA CYS A 213 -7.67 -26.52 -11.05
C CYS A 213 -8.39 -27.74 -10.45
N LEU A 214 -9.31 -27.54 -9.51
CA LEU A 214 -10.07 -28.64 -8.89
C LEU A 214 -10.95 -29.37 -9.91
N VAL A 215 -11.59 -28.63 -10.81
CA VAL A 215 -12.42 -29.22 -11.88
C VAL A 215 -11.56 -30.07 -12.82
N PHE A 216 -10.36 -29.60 -13.20
CA PHE A 216 -9.42 -30.41 -13.98
C PHE A 216 -9.03 -31.70 -13.25
N LEU A 217 -8.68 -31.64 -11.95
CA LEU A 217 -8.41 -32.84 -11.15
C LEU A 217 -9.60 -33.81 -11.12
N TYR A 218 -10.83 -33.29 -11.01
CA TYR A 218 -12.04 -34.11 -11.06
C TYR A 218 -12.16 -34.90 -12.36
N TYR A 219 -12.02 -34.22 -13.50
CA TYR A 219 -12.15 -34.84 -14.81
C TYR A 219 -10.98 -35.79 -15.11
N TYR A 220 -9.73 -35.40 -14.85
CA TYR A 220 -8.58 -36.28 -15.01
C TYR A 220 -8.69 -37.57 -14.19
N ARG A 221 -9.34 -37.52 -13.02
CA ARG A 221 -9.61 -38.76 -12.27
C ARG A 221 -10.66 -39.64 -12.95
N LYS A 222 -11.74 -39.04 -13.46
CA LYS A 222 -12.86 -39.78 -14.06
C LYS A 222 -12.51 -40.43 -15.40
N ARG A 223 -11.47 -39.97 -16.09
CA ARG A 223 -10.94 -40.59 -17.31
C ARG A 223 -9.44 -40.83 -17.22
N GLU A 224 -9.00 -41.46 -16.14
CA GLU A 224 -7.57 -41.73 -15.94
C GLU A 224 -7.02 -42.69 -17.03
N ASP A 225 -7.87 -43.59 -17.55
CA ASP A 225 -7.56 -44.57 -18.58
C ASP A 225 -7.40 -43.98 -19.99
N ARG A 226 -7.92 -42.76 -20.25
CA ARG A 226 -7.94 -42.15 -21.60
C ARG A 226 -7.41 -40.72 -21.59
N GLY A 227 -6.93 -40.23 -22.72
CA GLY A 227 -6.54 -38.82 -22.87
C GLY A 227 -7.76 -37.93 -23.10
N TYR A 228 -7.60 -36.63 -22.85
CA TYR A 228 -8.54 -35.60 -23.27
C TYR A 228 -8.06 -34.93 -24.55
N THR A 229 -8.98 -34.65 -25.47
CA THR A 229 -8.65 -33.80 -26.63
C THR A 229 -8.57 -32.34 -26.20
N PHE A 230 -7.84 -31.51 -26.96
CA PHE A 230 -7.74 -30.08 -26.68
C PHE A 230 -9.12 -29.40 -26.54
N GLY A 231 -10.06 -29.70 -27.43
CA GLY A 231 -11.43 -29.16 -27.35
C GLY A 231 -12.18 -29.58 -26.08
N GLN A 232 -11.94 -30.79 -25.55
CA GLN A 232 -12.51 -31.22 -24.27
C GLN A 232 -11.87 -30.47 -23.09
N LEU A 233 -10.55 -30.23 -23.12
CA LEU A 233 -9.87 -29.43 -22.10
C LEU A 233 -10.41 -27.99 -22.07
N VAL A 234 -10.63 -27.38 -23.25
CA VAL A 234 -11.30 -26.07 -23.38
C VAL A 234 -12.71 -26.11 -22.80
N GLY A 235 -13.48 -27.17 -23.06
CA GLY A 235 -14.82 -27.35 -22.48
C GLY A 235 -14.80 -27.49 -20.95
N ILE A 236 -13.83 -28.20 -20.38
CA ILE A 236 -13.64 -28.33 -18.93
C ILE A 236 -13.31 -26.97 -18.30
N PHE A 237 -12.39 -26.22 -18.92
CA PHE A 237 -12.05 -24.87 -18.47
C PHE A 237 -13.27 -23.93 -18.52
N ALA A 238 -14.01 -23.92 -19.63
CA ALA A 238 -15.22 -23.11 -19.77
C ALA A 238 -16.27 -23.46 -18.69
N LEU A 239 -16.48 -24.75 -18.40
CA LEU A 239 -17.36 -25.19 -17.31
C LEU A 239 -16.88 -24.66 -15.96
N SER A 240 -15.57 -24.69 -15.69
CA SER A 240 -15.02 -24.17 -14.44
C SER A 240 -15.22 -22.66 -14.28
N CYS A 241 -15.06 -21.89 -15.36
CA CYS A 241 -15.36 -20.45 -15.38
C CYS A 241 -16.85 -20.18 -15.13
N VAL A 242 -17.74 -21.01 -15.67
CA VAL A 242 -19.20 -20.92 -15.40
C VAL A 242 -19.49 -21.20 -13.92
N ILE A 243 -18.86 -22.20 -13.30
CA ILE A 243 -19.02 -22.48 -11.86
C ILE A 243 -18.52 -21.30 -11.01
N LEU A 244 -17.34 -20.78 -11.33
CA LEU A 244 -16.77 -19.61 -10.66
C LEU A 244 -17.69 -18.38 -10.80
N ALA A 245 -18.17 -18.11 -12.01
CA ALA A 245 -19.09 -17.00 -12.29
C ALA A 245 -20.44 -17.16 -11.57
N LEU A 246 -20.98 -18.38 -11.50
CA LEU A 246 -22.19 -18.68 -10.74
C LEU A 246 -22.00 -18.35 -9.25
N ILE A 247 -20.87 -18.73 -8.66
CA ILE A 247 -20.61 -18.43 -7.24
C ILE A 247 -20.43 -16.91 -7.04
N LEU A 248 -19.54 -16.28 -7.82
CA LEU A 248 -19.17 -14.87 -7.65
C LEU A 248 -20.30 -13.89 -8.00
N PHE A 249 -20.99 -14.10 -9.11
CA PHE A 249 -21.95 -13.13 -9.65
C PHE A 249 -23.41 -13.48 -9.36
N VAL A 250 -23.71 -14.73 -8.96
CA VAL A 250 -25.08 -15.15 -8.63
C VAL A 250 -25.23 -15.45 -7.14
N ILE A 251 -24.50 -16.44 -6.60
CA ILE A 251 -24.72 -16.88 -5.22
C ILE A 251 -24.37 -15.78 -4.21
N ILE A 252 -23.16 -15.23 -4.25
CA ILE A 252 -22.70 -14.23 -3.27
C ILE A 252 -23.57 -12.97 -3.26
N PRO A 253 -23.95 -12.36 -4.42
CA PRO A 253 -24.72 -11.13 -4.41
C PRO A 253 -26.22 -11.34 -4.25
N TYR A 254 -26.80 -12.39 -4.86
CA TYR A 254 -28.26 -12.54 -4.89
C TYR A 254 -28.82 -13.20 -3.64
N LEU A 255 -28.05 -14.01 -2.92
CA LEU A 255 -28.51 -14.58 -1.65
C LEU A 255 -28.89 -13.48 -0.62
N PRO A 256 -28.02 -12.51 -0.28
CA PRO A 256 -28.38 -11.42 0.62
C PRO A 256 -29.42 -10.48 0.00
N LYS A 257 -29.40 -10.27 -1.33
CA LYS A 257 -30.41 -9.44 -2.01
C LYS A 257 -31.81 -10.03 -1.92
N THR A 258 -31.97 -11.34 -2.06
CA THR A 258 -33.25 -12.01 -1.84
C THR A 258 -33.69 -11.87 -0.39
N ALA A 259 -32.78 -12.07 0.58
CA ALA A 259 -33.07 -11.84 1.99
C ALA A 259 -33.57 -10.41 2.25
N ALA A 260 -32.97 -9.40 1.59
CA ALA A 260 -33.40 -8.01 1.68
C ALA A 260 -34.81 -7.75 1.16
N TYR A 261 -35.21 -8.37 0.05
CA TYR A 261 -36.59 -8.23 -0.45
C TYR A 261 -37.63 -8.95 0.42
N PHE A 262 -37.27 -10.09 1.04
CA PHE A 262 -38.12 -10.68 2.08
C PHE A 262 -38.25 -9.74 3.27
N ASP A 263 -37.16 -9.10 3.67
CA ASP A 263 -37.16 -8.12 4.76
C ASP A 263 -38.02 -6.90 4.44
N LEU A 264 -37.93 -6.38 3.22
CA LEU A 264 -38.78 -5.30 2.72
C LEU A 264 -40.28 -5.66 2.84
N LEU A 265 -40.67 -6.87 2.42
CA LEU A 265 -42.06 -7.36 2.53
C LEU A 265 -42.51 -7.40 3.99
N PHE A 266 -41.70 -7.98 4.87
CA PHE A 266 -42.08 -8.18 6.27
C PHE A 266 -42.16 -6.86 7.04
N VAL A 267 -41.23 -5.93 6.78
CA VAL A 267 -41.19 -4.62 7.43
C VAL A 267 -42.29 -3.70 6.88
N ASN A 268 -42.35 -3.52 5.56
CA ASN A 268 -43.25 -2.51 4.98
C ASN A 268 -44.71 -3.00 4.89
N THR A 269 -44.94 -4.30 4.68
CA THR A 269 -46.30 -4.86 4.51
C THR A 269 -46.82 -5.51 5.78
N PHE A 270 -46.02 -6.31 6.50
CA PHE A 270 -46.46 -6.97 7.73
C PHE A 270 -46.17 -6.16 9.01
N HIS A 271 -45.49 -5.01 8.88
CA HIS A 271 -45.17 -4.12 10.00
C HIS A 271 -44.35 -4.77 11.11
N LEU A 272 -43.49 -5.72 10.73
CA LEU A 272 -42.54 -6.37 11.64
C LEU A 272 -41.23 -5.55 11.74
N PRO A 273 -40.43 -5.76 12.80
CA PRO A 273 -39.12 -5.12 12.93
C PRO A 273 -38.17 -5.48 11.78
N TYR A 274 -37.18 -4.62 11.52
CA TYR A 274 -36.08 -4.91 10.58
C TYR A 274 -35.43 -6.27 10.85
N ASN A 275 -34.89 -6.90 9.81
CA ASN A 275 -34.27 -8.22 9.81
C ASN A 275 -35.25 -9.42 9.97
N SER A 276 -36.53 -9.20 10.28
CA SER A 276 -37.52 -10.28 10.46
C SER A 276 -37.72 -11.13 9.18
N GLY A 277 -37.79 -10.49 8.01
CA GLY A 277 -37.99 -11.19 6.75
C GLY A 277 -36.72 -11.89 6.28
N ALA A 278 -35.54 -11.32 6.54
CA ALA A 278 -34.27 -11.97 6.26
C ALA A 278 -34.08 -13.27 7.09
N VAL A 279 -34.44 -13.24 8.38
CA VAL A 279 -34.43 -14.44 9.24
C VAL A 279 -35.39 -15.49 8.69
N PHE A 280 -36.62 -15.10 8.34
CA PHE A 280 -37.59 -16.01 7.73
C PHE A 280 -37.05 -16.66 6.45
N PHE A 281 -36.46 -15.86 5.55
CA PHE A 281 -35.86 -16.36 4.32
C PHE A 281 -34.76 -17.40 4.58
N MET A 282 -33.86 -17.15 5.54
CA MET A 282 -32.80 -18.08 5.89
C MET A 282 -33.35 -19.41 6.44
N VAL A 283 -34.35 -19.36 7.33
CA VAL A 283 -35.02 -20.56 7.85
C VAL A 283 -35.71 -21.33 6.73
N LEU A 284 -36.44 -20.64 5.85
CA LEU A 284 -37.10 -21.25 4.70
C LEU A 284 -36.09 -21.90 3.74
N LEU A 285 -35.00 -21.22 3.43
CA LEU A 285 -33.95 -21.74 2.57
C LEU A 285 -33.35 -23.02 3.13
N PHE A 286 -33.01 -23.05 4.43
CA PHE A 286 -32.51 -24.27 5.07
C PHE A 286 -33.56 -25.37 5.08
N ALA A 287 -34.82 -25.07 5.42
CA ALA A 287 -35.91 -26.04 5.39
C ALA A 287 -36.08 -26.68 3.99
N LEU A 288 -36.02 -25.87 2.93
CA LEU A 288 -36.08 -26.35 1.55
C LEU A 288 -34.86 -27.18 1.16
N CYS A 289 -33.65 -26.78 1.60
CA CYS A 289 -32.44 -27.56 1.39
C CYS A 289 -32.54 -28.93 2.09
N PHE A 290 -32.89 -28.98 3.38
CA PHE A 290 -33.05 -30.22 4.12
C PHE A 290 -34.16 -31.12 3.56
N TRP A 291 -35.30 -30.53 3.18
CA TRP A 291 -36.38 -31.25 2.52
C TRP A 291 -35.91 -31.85 1.19
N GLY A 292 -35.22 -31.07 0.35
CA GLY A 292 -34.65 -31.54 -0.91
C GLY A 292 -33.61 -32.65 -0.71
N LEU A 293 -32.77 -32.54 0.32
CA LEU A 293 -31.80 -33.57 0.69
C LEU A 293 -32.49 -34.88 1.06
N PHE A 294 -33.54 -34.80 1.90
CA PHE A 294 -34.35 -35.96 2.27
C PHE A 294 -35.04 -36.60 1.07
N VAL A 295 -35.65 -35.80 0.18
CA VAL A 295 -36.34 -36.29 -1.02
C VAL A 295 -35.37 -36.96 -2.00
N THR A 296 -34.22 -36.34 -2.26
CA THR A 296 -33.20 -36.89 -3.18
C THR A 296 -32.55 -38.16 -2.64
N MET A 297 -32.34 -38.24 -1.32
CA MET A 297 -31.90 -39.45 -0.63
C MET A 297 -32.95 -40.56 -0.75
N LYS A 298 -34.22 -40.29 -0.41
CA LYS A 298 -35.32 -41.26 -0.51
C LYS A 298 -35.52 -41.78 -1.94
N ARG A 299 -35.34 -40.92 -2.94
CA ARG A 299 -35.45 -41.25 -4.37
C ARG A 299 -34.16 -41.83 -4.98
N GLN A 300 -33.11 -42.06 -4.18
CA GLN A 300 -31.83 -42.63 -4.62
C GLN A 300 -31.16 -41.84 -5.77
N LYS A 301 -31.33 -40.51 -5.80
CA LYS A 301 -30.72 -39.63 -6.80
C LYS A 301 -29.38 -39.09 -6.30
N ALA A 302 -28.36 -39.96 -6.27
CA ALA A 302 -27.06 -39.67 -5.64
C ALA A 302 -26.36 -38.40 -6.15
N PHE A 303 -26.36 -38.16 -7.47
CA PHE A 303 -25.76 -36.96 -8.05
C PHE A 303 -26.45 -35.68 -7.59
N LEU A 304 -27.79 -35.63 -7.69
CA LEU A 304 -28.57 -34.47 -7.28
C LEU A 304 -28.49 -34.24 -5.76
N ASN A 305 -28.45 -35.31 -4.97
CA ASN A 305 -28.22 -35.24 -3.53
C ASN A 305 -26.85 -34.62 -3.21
N THR A 306 -25.78 -35.05 -3.90
CA THR A 306 -24.44 -34.48 -3.73
C THR A 306 -24.40 -33.00 -4.12
N LEU A 307 -25.01 -32.63 -5.25
CA LEU A 307 -25.09 -31.24 -5.69
C LEU A 307 -25.79 -30.35 -4.65
N LEU A 308 -26.91 -30.85 -4.09
CA LEU A 308 -27.66 -30.13 -3.06
C LEU A 308 -26.90 -30.09 -1.73
N LEU A 309 -26.14 -31.13 -1.36
CA LEU A 309 -25.25 -31.11 -0.20
C LEU A 309 -24.19 -30.01 -0.36
N CYS A 310 -23.52 -29.96 -1.51
CA CYS A 310 -22.52 -28.94 -1.81
C CYS A 310 -23.10 -27.52 -1.68
N PHE A 311 -24.25 -27.27 -2.31
CA PHE A 311 -24.95 -25.98 -2.20
C PHE A 311 -25.30 -25.65 -0.74
N THR A 312 -25.89 -26.61 -0.01
CA THR A 312 -26.26 -26.43 1.40
C THR A 312 -25.05 -26.06 2.24
N THR A 313 -23.92 -26.75 2.07
CA THR A 313 -22.70 -26.47 2.83
C THR A 313 -22.04 -25.14 2.48
N ILE A 314 -22.16 -24.66 1.23
CA ILE A 314 -21.72 -23.31 0.85
C ILE A 314 -22.57 -22.27 1.59
N VAL A 315 -23.90 -22.44 1.60
CA VAL A 315 -24.82 -21.55 2.32
C VAL A 315 -24.53 -21.57 3.83
N VAL A 316 -24.26 -22.74 4.43
CA VAL A 316 -23.85 -22.85 5.84
C VAL A 316 -22.56 -22.05 6.09
N GLY A 317 -21.52 -22.23 5.28
CA GLY A 317 -20.26 -21.50 5.44
C GLY A 317 -20.44 -19.98 5.27
N PHE A 318 -21.22 -19.57 4.25
CA PHE A 318 -21.52 -18.17 3.99
C PHE A 318 -22.43 -17.52 5.05
N SER A 319 -23.22 -18.30 5.79
CA SER A 319 -24.12 -17.76 6.82
C SER A 319 -23.40 -17.08 7.99
N VAL A 320 -22.08 -17.27 8.12
CA VAL A 320 -21.24 -16.59 9.11
C VAL A 320 -21.30 -15.06 8.95
N PHE A 321 -21.61 -14.53 7.76
CA PHE A 321 -21.84 -13.10 7.56
C PHE A 321 -23.02 -12.52 8.35
N SER A 322 -23.93 -13.37 8.86
CA SER A 322 -24.97 -12.91 9.78
C SER A 322 -24.41 -12.24 11.05
N ILE A 323 -23.19 -12.60 11.49
CA ILE A 323 -22.52 -11.96 12.62
C ILE A 323 -22.26 -10.48 12.35
N VAL A 324 -21.93 -10.11 11.11
CA VAL A 324 -21.70 -8.72 10.72
C VAL A 324 -22.95 -7.87 10.98
N ILE A 325 -24.13 -8.37 10.58
CA ILE A 325 -25.43 -7.73 10.87
C ILE A 325 -25.67 -7.65 12.38
N ILE A 326 -25.52 -8.76 13.09
CA ILE A 326 -25.79 -8.85 14.53
C ILE A 326 -24.92 -7.87 15.32
N ARG A 327 -23.65 -7.74 14.95
CA ARG A 327 -22.71 -6.84 15.63
C ARG A 327 -22.92 -5.38 15.23
N SER A 328 -23.24 -5.10 13.97
CA SER A 328 -23.63 -3.76 13.53
C SER A 328 -24.87 -3.24 14.27
N CYS A 329 -25.88 -4.10 14.49
CA CYS A 329 -27.09 -3.76 15.26
C CYS A 329 -26.80 -3.42 16.74
N ALA A 330 -25.64 -3.79 17.27
CA ALA A 330 -25.22 -3.46 18.63
C ALA A 330 -24.51 -2.10 18.71
N HIS A 331 -24.36 -1.38 17.59
CA HIS A 331 -23.70 -0.07 17.50
C HIS A 331 -22.30 -0.08 18.11
N THR A 332 -21.44 -1.01 17.65
CA THR A 332 -20.06 -1.13 18.13
C THR A 332 -19.23 0.14 17.86
N PRO A 333 -18.21 0.43 18.69
CA PRO A 333 -17.31 1.58 18.52
C PRO A 333 -16.65 1.66 17.14
N THR A 334 -16.27 0.54 16.55
CA THR A 334 -15.96 0.41 15.11
C THR A 334 -17.14 -0.29 14.44
N ASN A 335 -17.83 0.42 13.55
CA ASN A 335 -19.00 -0.07 12.84
C ASN A 335 -19.00 0.36 11.38
N GLU A 336 -17.95 -0.03 10.65
CA GLU A 336 -17.72 0.48 9.30
C GLU A 336 -18.88 0.17 8.36
N TYR A 337 -19.36 1.23 7.68
CA TYR A 337 -20.45 1.17 6.72
C TYR A 337 -21.82 0.73 7.30
N GLN A 338 -21.91 0.48 8.62
CA GLN A 338 -23.12 0.12 9.37
C GLN A 338 -24.03 -0.91 8.64
N PRO A 339 -23.57 -2.14 8.38
CA PRO A 339 -24.36 -3.19 7.74
C PRO A 339 -25.40 -3.83 8.70
N ASP A 340 -26.26 -3.03 9.35
CA ASP A 340 -27.25 -3.47 10.35
C ASP A 340 -28.54 -4.08 9.77
N ASN A 341 -28.66 -4.12 8.45
CA ASN A 341 -29.79 -4.71 7.75
C ASN A 341 -29.36 -5.35 6.42
N PRO A 342 -30.22 -6.15 5.76
CA PRO A 342 -29.80 -6.90 4.59
C PRO A 342 -29.52 -6.02 3.36
N PHE A 343 -30.13 -4.82 3.24
CA PHE A 343 -29.81 -3.90 2.15
C PHE A 343 -28.44 -3.26 2.35
N THR A 344 -28.13 -2.78 3.55
CA THR A 344 -26.80 -2.26 3.87
C THR A 344 -25.72 -3.35 3.84
N LEU A 345 -26.06 -4.60 4.22
CA LEU A 345 -25.18 -5.75 4.02
C LEU A 345 -24.90 -6.01 2.52
N CYS A 346 -25.90 -5.89 1.64
CA CYS A 346 -25.66 -6.04 0.20
C CYS A 346 -24.65 -5.01 -0.31
N ARG A 347 -24.79 -3.76 0.13
CA ARG A 347 -23.89 -2.65 -0.21
C ARG A 347 -22.48 -2.84 0.37
N TYR A 348 -22.40 -3.36 1.59
CA TYR A 348 -21.15 -3.75 2.27
C TYR A 348 -20.41 -4.84 1.48
N LEU A 349 -21.09 -5.93 1.15
CA LEU A 349 -20.52 -7.04 0.38
C LEU A 349 -20.16 -6.66 -1.05
N SER A 350 -20.93 -5.77 -1.68
CA SER A 350 -20.70 -5.31 -3.05
C SER A 350 -19.58 -4.27 -3.16
N ARG A 351 -19.08 -3.74 -2.03
CA ARG A 351 -18.00 -2.75 -2.01
C ARG A 351 -18.34 -1.48 -2.78
N GLU A 352 -19.62 -1.08 -2.78
CA GLU A 352 -20.15 0.01 -3.60
C GLU A 352 -19.39 1.34 -3.42
N GLN A 353 -18.90 1.60 -2.21
CA GLN A 353 -18.12 2.80 -1.88
C GLN A 353 -16.82 2.97 -2.70
N TYR A 354 -16.28 1.90 -3.27
CA TYR A 354 -15.03 1.93 -4.03
C TYR A 354 -15.26 2.09 -5.55
N GLY A 355 -16.51 2.21 -6.00
CA GLY A 355 -16.86 2.35 -7.42
C GLY A 355 -16.70 1.06 -8.24
N SER A 356 -16.70 1.19 -9.56
CA SER A 356 -16.64 0.04 -10.49
C SER A 356 -15.41 0.09 -11.41
N THR A 357 -14.82 -1.08 -11.63
CA THR A 357 -13.65 -1.27 -12.50
C THR A 357 -14.11 -1.79 -13.87
N PRO A 358 -13.71 -1.17 -15.00
CA PRO A 358 -14.09 -1.66 -16.31
C PRO A 358 -13.25 -2.87 -16.70
N LEU A 359 -13.88 -3.99 -17.06
CA LEU A 359 -13.17 -5.25 -17.38
C LEU A 359 -13.18 -5.58 -18.88
N ILE A 360 -14.36 -5.84 -19.44
CA ILE A 360 -14.51 -6.30 -20.83
C ILE A 360 -14.80 -5.13 -21.77
N TYR A 361 -15.69 -4.22 -21.40
CA TYR A 361 -16.06 -3.06 -22.20
C TYR A 361 -16.41 -1.92 -21.26
N GLY A 362 -15.77 -0.76 -21.41
CA GLY A 362 -15.93 0.35 -20.46
C GLY A 362 -15.12 1.58 -20.83
N GLN A 363 -15.05 2.51 -19.88
CA GLN A 363 -14.43 3.82 -20.00
C GLN A 363 -12.88 3.76 -20.07
N TYR A 364 -12.29 4.80 -20.64
CA TYR A 364 -10.87 5.13 -20.53
C TYR A 364 -10.68 6.35 -19.61
N PHE A 365 -9.44 6.71 -19.30
CA PHE A 365 -9.09 7.69 -18.27
C PHE A 365 -9.56 9.14 -18.50
N ASP A 366 -10.11 9.45 -19.68
CA ASP A 366 -10.56 10.79 -20.08
C ASP A 366 -11.95 10.73 -20.75
N SER A 367 -12.73 9.69 -20.42
CA SER A 367 -14.08 9.49 -20.95
C SER A 367 -15.07 10.49 -20.37
N ASP A 368 -15.89 11.09 -21.23
CA ASP A 368 -17.04 11.88 -20.79
C ASP A 368 -18.08 11.01 -20.08
N TYR A 369 -18.66 11.55 -19.01
CA TYR A 369 -19.74 10.94 -18.26
C TYR A 369 -20.87 11.93 -17.96
N TYR A 370 -22.01 11.38 -17.57
CA TYR A 370 -23.09 12.09 -16.91
C TYR A 370 -23.53 11.26 -15.70
N ILE A 371 -24.16 11.90 -14.73
CA ILE A 371 -24.63 11.27 -13.50
C ILE A 371 -26.12 10.99 -13.69
N GLU A 372 -26.53 9.73 -13.59
CA GLU A 372 -27.95 9.34 -13.57
C GLU A 372 -28.41 9.14 -12.13
N ASP A 373 -29.53 9.75 -11.74
CA ASP A 373 -30.12 9.55 -10.41
C ASP A 373 -30.27 8.06 -10.09
N ASP A 374 -29.76 7.64 -8.94
CA ASP A 374 -29.95 6.28 -8.43
C ASP A 374 -30.62 6.34 -7.05
N TRP A 375 -31.10 5.19 -6.58
CA TRP A 375 -31.77 5.08 -5.29
C TRP A 375 -31.48 3.74 -4.62
N TYR A 376 -31.57 3.73 -3.30
CA TYR A 376 -31.49 2.51 -2.52
C TYR A 376 -32.58 2.46 -1.45
N TRP A 377 -32.81 1.27 -0.90
CA TRP A 377 -33.71 1.09 0.24
C TRP A 377 -32.96 1.41 1.53
N ALA A 378 -33.34 2.51 2.17
CA ALA A 378 -32.78 2.92 3.44
C ALA A 378 -33.77 2.68 4.59
N PRO A 379 -33.30 2.25 5.77
CA PRO A 379 -34.14 2.21 6.96
C PRO A 379 -34.42 3.65 7.46
N MET A 380 -35.70 3.98 7.65
CA MET A 380 -36.14 5.23 8.28
C MET A 380 -37.45 5.00 9.05
N ASP A 381 -37.51 5.46 10.31
CA ASP A 381 -38.71 5.44 11.16
C ASP A 381 -39.46 4.09 11.18
N GLY A 382 -38.70 2.98 11.24
CA GLY A 382 -39.24 1.62 11.31
C GLY A 382 -39.77 1.07 9.96
N LYS A 383 -39.50 1.74 8.84
CA LYS A 383 -39.80 1.26 7.48
C LYS A 383 -38.59 1.38 6.55
N TYR A 384 -38.63 0.69 5.41
CA TYR A 384 -37.70 0.98 4.32
C TYR A 384 -38.31 2.01 3.38
N ILE A 385 -37.55 3.07 3.10
CA ILE A 385 -37.92 4.10 2.12
C ILE A 385 -36.93 4.11 0.97
N LYS A 386 -37.35 4.62 -0.19
CA LYS A 386 -36.43 4.87 -1.29
C LYS A 386 -35.69 6.16 -1.01
N ALA A 387 -34.39 6.05 -0.76
CA ALA A 387 -33.48 7.16 -0.59
C ALA A 387 -32.71 7.39 -1.90
N PRO A 388 -32.49 8.64 -2.33
CA PRO A 388 -31.54 8.92 -3.40
C PRO A 388 -30.16 8.39 -3.00
N SER A 389 -29.47 7.80 -3.96
CA SER A 389 -28.05 7.45 -3.89
C SER A 389 -27.28 8.43 -4.76
N PHE A 390 -25.96 8.56 -4.57
CA PHE A 390 -25.14 9.27 -5.54
C PHE A 390 -25.40 8.66 -6.93
N GLY A 391 -25.72 9.51 -7.89
CA GLY A 391 -26.13 9.02 -9.18
C GLY A 391 -25.03 8.18 -9.83
N ASN A 392 -25.44 7.12 -10.52
CA ASN A 392 -24.50 6.26 -11.21
C ASN A 392 -23.78 7.07 -12.29
N ILE A 393 -22.45 7.01 -12.28
CA ILE A 393 -21.64 7.59 -13.35
C ILE A 393 -21.85 6.75 -14.60
N VAL A 394 -22.55 7.32 -15.57
CA VAL A 394 -22.79 6.71 -16.87
C VAL A 394 -21.91 7.37 -17.91
N TYR A 395 -20.92 6.61 -18.38
CA TYR A 395 -20.05 7.02 -19.47
C TYR A 395 -20.77 6.93 -20.82
N LYS A 396 -20.53 7.92 -21.69
CA LYS A 396 -21.12 7.99 -23.04
C LYS A 396 -20.68 6.78 -23.88
N SER A 397 -21.57 6.26 -24.72
CA SER A 397 -21.31 5.05 -25.52
C SER A 397 -20.14 5.18 -26.51
N GLY A 398 -19.92 6.37 -27.08
CA GLY A 398 -18.78 6.69 -27.95
C GLY A 398 -17.43 6.73 -27.23
N ASP A 399 -17.46 6.96 -25.91
CA ASP A 399 -16.29 7.09 -25.04
C ASP A 399 -15.99 5.82 -24.25
N LYS A 400 -16.41 4.67 -24.78
CA LYS A 400 -16.04 3.34 -24.28
C LYS A 400 -15.15 2.62 -25.28
N MET A 401 -14.41 1.63 -24.80
CA MET A 401 -13.64 0.72 -25.64
C MET A 401 -13.69 -0.71 -25.13
N LEU A 402 -13.36 -1.65 -26.02
CA LEU A 402 -13.15 -3.04 -25.66
C LEU A 402 -11.84 -3.16 -24.88
N PHE A 403 -11.90 -3.92 -23.78
CA PHE A 403 -10.76 -4.25 -22.93
C PHE A 403 -9.97 -3.01 -22.46
N PRO A 404 -10.62 -2.04 -21.79
CA PRO A 404 -9.94 -0.83 -21.33
C PRO A 404 -8.95 -1.17 -20.21
N ARG A 405 -7.72 -0.69 -20.35
CA ARG A 405 -6.60 -0.88 -19.40
C ARG A 405 -6.07 0.47 -18.94
N MET A 406 -6.11 1.47 -19.80
CA MET A 406 -5.79 2.87 -19.46
C MET A 406 -7.07 3.59 -18.99
N TRP A 407 -7.39 3.46 -17.71
CA TRP A 407 -8.56 4.05 -17.06
C TRP A 407 -8.19 4.70 -15.72
N ASN A 408 -9.11 5.43 -15.08
CA ASN A 408 -8.89 6.00 -13.76
C ASN A 408 -10.06 5.63 -12.82
N SER A 409 -9.78 5.56 -11.52
CA SER A 409 -10.75 5.19 -10.48
C SER A 409 -11.50 6.39 -9.88
N GLY A 410 -11.25 7.61 -10.38
CA GLY A 410 -11.80 8.84 -9.82
C GLY A 410 -13.07 9.31 -10.53
N ASN A 411 -13.87 10.12 -9.83
CA ASN A 411 -15.01 10.82 -10.41
C ASN A 411 -14.52 12.06 -11.17
N GLY A 412 -13.77 11.87 -12.25
CA GLY A 412 -13.29 12.97 -13.08
C GLY A 412 -11.91 12.77 -13.68
N VAL A 413 -11.47 13.82 -14.37
CA VAL A 413 -10.21 13.87 -15.08
C VAL A 413 -9.12 14.35 -14.13
N ASP A 414 -8.48 13.42 -13.41
CA ASP A 414 -7.31 13.72 -12.59
C ASP A 414 -6.07 13.82 -13.48
N ASP A 415 -5.45 15.00 -13.50
CA ASP A 415 -4.30 15.33 -14.36
C ASP A 415 -3.09 14.41 -14.12
N ARG A 416 -2.99 13.77 -12.95
CA ARG A 416 -1.95 12.77 -12.67
C ARG A 416 -2.03 11.58 -13.61
N TYR A 417 -3.24 11.09 -13.92
CA TYR A 417 -3.42 9.98 -14.85
C TYR A 417 -3.10 10.39 -16.29
N LYS A 418 -3.48 11.62 -16.69
CA LYS A 418 -3.14 12.16 -18.01
C LYS A 418 -1.63 12.22 -18.20
N GLN A 419 -0.90 12.72 -17.20
CA GLN A 419 0.56 12.81 -17.26
C GLN A 419 1.20 11.43 -17.40
N PHE A 420 0.79 10.46 -16.56
CA PHE A 420 1.31 9.10 -16.61
C PHE A 420 0.98 8.42 -17.95
N TYR A 421 -0.30 8.38 -18.34
CA TYR A 421 -0.74 7.72 -19.56
C TYR A 421 -0.25 8.42 -20.83
N GLY A 422 0.02 9.73 -20.77
CA GLY A 422 0.63 10.48 -21.85
C GLY A 422 1.95 9.88 -22.34
N SER A 423 2.74 9.27 -21.45
CA SER A 423 3.99 8.57 -21.81
C SER A 423 3.78 7.35 -22.72
N TYR A 424 2.62 6.70 -22.62
CA TYR A 424 2.22 5.57 -23.47
C TYR A 424 1.56 6.02 -24.77
N MET A 425 1.09 7.27 -24.85
CA MET A 425 0.35 7.82 -25.98
C MET A 425 1.26 8.55 -26.98
N LYS A 426 2.27 7.84 -27.50
CA LYS A 426 3.31 8.42 -28.39
C LYS A 426 2.77 9.09 -29.66
N ASN A 427 1.57 8.74 -30.12
CA ASN A 427 0.89 9.36 -31.27
C ASN A 427 -0.22 10.35 -30.87
N GLY A 428 -0.32 10.69 -29.59
CA GLY A 428 -1.37 11.56 -29.06
C GLY A 428 -2.76 10.94 -29.05
N GLY A 429 -2.90 9.62 -29.16
CA GLY A 429 -4.20 8.94 -29.25
C GLY A 429 -5.02 9.32 -30.50
N LYS A 430 -6.29 8.89 -30.54
CA LYS A 430 -7.27 9.32 -31.56
C LYS A 430 -8.24 10.31 -30.93
N GLN A 431 -8.76 11.26 -31.72
CA GLN A 431 -9.84 12.13 -31.25
C GLN A 431 -11.07 11.28 -30.85
N GLY A 432 -11.56 11.43 -29.62
CA GLY A 432 -12.72 10.70 -29.10
C GLY A 432 -13.43 11.51 -28.02
N GLY A 433 -14.73 11.80 -28.21
CA GLY A 433 -15.48 12.64 -27.29
C GLY A 433 -14.91 14.06 -27.17
N ARG A 434 -14.73 14.54 -25.92
CA ARG A 434 -14.15 15.85 -25.60
C ARG A 434 -12.61 15.86 -25.63
N TYR A 435 -11.94 14.69 -25.65
CA TYR A 435 -10.48 14.55 -25.52
C TYR A 435 -9.87 13.41 -26.38
N ARG A 436 -8.68 12.89 -26.01
CA ARG A 436 -7.88 11.91 -26.79
C ARG A 436 -8.14 10.48 -26.27
N LYS A 437 -8.78 9.64 -27.08
CA LYS A 437 -9.00 8.21 -26.82
C LYS A 437 -7.73 7.39 -27.10
N PRO A 438 -7.28 6.52 -26.19
CA PRO A 438 -6.15 5.63 -26.47
C PRO A 438 -6.50 4.65 -27.60
N THR A 439 -5.54 4.39 -28.47
CA THR A 439 -5.63 3.30 -29.44
C THR A 439 -5.54 1.95 -28.74
N MET A 440 -6.04 0.88 -29.36
CA MET A 440 -5.90 -0.47 -28.80
C MET A 440 -4.42 -0.87 -28.63
N GLY A 441 -3.53 -0.39 -29.51
CA GLY A 441 -2.08 -0.63 -29.40
C GLY A 441 -1.46 0.03 -28.17
N GLU A 442 -1.78 1.29 -27.89
CA GLU A 442 -1.33 2.00 -26.68
C GLU A 442 -1.89 1.34 -25.41
N ASN A 443 -3.18 0.99 -25.42
CA ASN A 443 -3.86 0.29 -24.34
C ASN A 443 -3.24 -1.10 -24.04
N LEU A 444 -2.91 -1.88 -25.08
CA LEU A 444 -2.21 -3.15 -24.90
C LEU A 444 -0.75 -2.96 -24.48
N SER A 445 -0.08 -1.90 -24.93
CA SER A 445 1.29 -1.59 -24.50
C SER A 445 1.32 -1.34 -22.99
N PHE A 446 0.39 -0.54 -22.47
CA PHE A 446 0.22 -0.35 -21.02
C PHE A 446 -0.09 -1.66 -20.28
N PHE A 447 -0.95 -2.53 -20.85
CA PHE A 447 -1.24 -3.83 -20.25
C PHE A 447 0.00 -4.72 -20.13
N PHE A 448 0.79 -4.86 -21.20
CA PHE A 448 1.97 -5.71 -21.18
C PHE A 448 3.12 -5.12 -20.36
N ASP A 449 3.33 -3.81 -20.45
CA ASP A 449 4.45 -3.14 -19.80
C ASP A 449 4.17 -2.83 -18.32
N TYR A 450 3.08 -2.12 -18.02
CA TYR A 450 2.74 -1.77 -16.64
C TYR A 450 2.01 -2.91 -15.93
N GLN A 451 0.88 -3.39 -16.45
CA GLN A 451 0.06 -4.31 -15.65
C GLN A 451 0.67 -5.72 -15.53
N LEU A 452 1.31 -6.24 -16.58
CA LEU A 452 1.95 -7.56 -16.55
C LEU A 452 3.43 -7.50 -16.16
N ASN A 453 4.24 -6.68 -16.82
CA ASN A 453 5.67 -6.65 -16.55
C ASN A 453 5.98 -5.96 -15.20
N TRP A 454 5.51 -4.73 -15.00
CA TRP A 454 5.75 -3.96 -13.79
C TRP A 454 4.99 -4.46 -12.55
N MET A 455 3.67 -4.66 -12.67
CA MET A 455 2.80 -5.00 -11.53
C MET A 455 2.71 -6.50 -11.22
N TYR A 456 3.28 -7.38 -12.05
CA TYR A 456 3.25 -8.82 -11.78
C TYR A 456 4.61 -9.49 -11.92
N TRP A 457 5.25 -9.41 -13.10
CA TRP A 457 6.54 -10.08 -13.31
C TRP A 457 7.64 -9.52 -12.42
N ARG A 458 7.61 -8.22 -12.07
CA ARG A 458 8.53 -7.64 -11.09
C ARG A 458 8.43 -8.32 -9.72
N TYR A 459 7.23 -8.44 -9.16
CA TYR A 459 7.01 -9.13 -7.88
C TYR A 459 7.32 -10.63 -7.96
N PHE A 460 6.96 -11.27 -9.07
CA PHE A 460 7.34 -12.65 -9.33
C PHE A 460 8.87 -12.82 -9.27
N MET A 461 9.61 -11.88 -9.86
CA MET A 461 11.07 -11.90 -9.85
C MET A 461 11.68 -11.52 -8.49
N TRP A 462 11.04 -10.66 -7.68
CA TRP A 462 11.47 -10.44 -6.29
C TRP A 462 11.59 -11.75 -5.52
N ASN A 463 10.62 -12.65 -5.69
CA ASN A 463 10.54 -13.91 -4.96
C ASN A 463 11.51 -14.98 -5.48
N PHE A 464 11.96 -14.91 -6.75
CA PHE A 464 12.72 -16.01 -7.39
C PHE A 464 14.05 -15.61 -8.04
N ALA A 465 14.38 -14.33 -8.10
CA ALA A 465 15.67 -13.81 -8.55
C ALA A 465 16.35 -12.93 -7.49
N GLY A 466 15.58 -12.08 -6.80
CA GLY A 466 16.06 -11.14 -5.80
C GLY A 466 15.37 -9.77 -5.90
N ARG A 467 15.52 -8.94 -4.87
CA ARG A 467 14.88 -7.62 -4.72
C ARG A 467 15.96 -6.55 -4.52
N GLN A 468 15.87 -5.44 -5.25
CA GLN A 468 16.85 -4.36 -5.22
C GLN A 468 16.84 -3.63 -3.87
N ASN A 469 15.66 -3.30 -3.37
CA ASN A 469 15.39 -2.79 -2.03
C ASN A 469 13.89 -2.84 -1.76
N ASP A 470 13.49 -2.58 -0.53
CA ASP A 470 12.12 -2.69 -0.07
C ASP A 470 11.24 -1.44 -0.30
N LEU A 471 11.81 -0.41 -0.92
CA LEU A 471 11.16 0.89 -1.11
C LEU A 471 10.13 0.86 -2.25
N LEU A 472 9.05 1.62 -2.06
CA LEU A 472 7.96 1.78 -3.01
C LEU A 472 8.43 2.44 -4.31
N ASN A 473 8.05 1.84 -5.43
CA ASN A 473 8.38 2.40 -6.75
C ASN A 473 7.09 2.66 -7.55
N GLN A 474 6.78 3.96 -7.71
CA GLN A 474 5.51 4.44 -8.25
C GLN A 474 5.61 4.90 -9.71
N HIS A 475 6.80 5.30 -10.15
CA HIS A 475 7.02 6.02 -11.40
C HIS A 475 8.08 5.38 -12.29
N GLY A 476 8.52 4.15 -11.98
CA GLY A 476 9.55 3.48 -12.76
C GLY A 476 10.96 3.87 -12.35
N GLU A 477 11.14 4.28 -11.09
CA GLU A 477 12.43 4.68 -10.53
C GLU A 477 13.48 3.56 -10.70
N LEU A 478 14.69 3.88 -11.16
CA LEU A 478 15.75 2.89 -11.41
C LEU A 478 16.45 2.41 -10.13
N ASP A 479 16.30 3.16 -9.04
CA ASP A 479 16.96 2.97 -7.75
C ASP A 479 16.03 2.47 -6.63
N LEU A 480 14.74 2.28 -6.90
CA LEU A 480 13.75 1.84 -5.89
C LEU A 480 13.06 0.55 -6.34
N GLY A 481 12.76 -0.40 -5.46
CA GLY A 481 11.78 -1.48 -5.68
C GLY A 481 11.94 -2.32 -6.97
N ASN A 482 13.11 -2.41 -7.59
CA ASN A 482 13.30 -3.29 -8.75
C ASN A 482 13.59 -4.74 -8.31
N TRP A 483 13.52 -5.69 -9.25
CA TRP A 483 14.12 -7.00 -9.02
C TRP A 483 15.58 -7.00 -9.47
N ILE A 484 16.42 -7.76 -8.78
CA ILE A 484 17.85 -7.90 -9.09
C ILE A 484 18.24 -9.38 -9.11
N SER A 485 19.15 -9.77 -9.98
CA SER A 485 19.68 -11.14 -10.02
C SER A 485 20.97 -11.33 -9.23
N GLY A 486 21.75 -10.26 -9.00
CA GLY A 486 23.12 -10.32 -8.49
C GLY A 486 24.15 -10.66 -9.57
N LEU A 487 23.75 -10.62 -10.83
CA LEU A 487 24.60 -10.89 -11.98
C LEU A 487 24.73 -9.61 -12.80
N PRO A 488 25.87 -8.88 -12.73
CA PRO A 488 26.00 -7.56 -13.35
C PRO A 488 25.68 -7.51 -14.83
N PHE A 489 25.91 -8.59 -15.58
CA PHE A 489 25.57 -8.66 -17.01
C PHE A 489 24.06 -8.76 -17.31
N ILE A 490 23.24 -9.06 -16.31
CA ILE A 490 21.77 -9.04 -16.38
C ILE A 490 21.23 -7.72 -15.80
N ASP A 491 21.78 -7.30 -14.66
CA ASP A 491 21.25 -6.17 -13.89
C ASP A 491 21.67 -4.81 -14.48
N ASN A 492 22.95 -4.63 -14.81
CA ASN A 492 23.48 -3.34 -15.25
C ASN A 492 22.84 -2.79 -16.54
N PRO A 493 22.50 -3.60 -17.57
CA PRO A 493 21.80 -3.09 -18.76
C PRO A 493 20.42 -2.52 -18.47
N ARG A 494 19.78 -2.93 -17.38
CA ARG A 494 18.42 -2.51 -17.01
C ARG A 494 18.42 -1.35 -16.01
N LEU A 495 19.33 -1.37 -15.03
CA LEU A 495 19.30 -0.50 -13.86
C LEU A 495 20.56 0.37 -13.72
N GLY A 496 21.56 0.22 -14.60
CA GLY A 496 22.89 0.79 -14.41
C GLY A 496 23.75 -0.04 -13.46
N ASP A 497 25.05 0.26 -13.39
CA ASP A 497 25.99 -0.41 -12.49
C ASP A 497 25.58 -0.24 -11.02
N GLN A 498 25.14 -1.34 -10.42
CA GLN A 498 24.63 -1.37 -9.05
C GLN A 498 25.71 -1.10 -8.00
N SER A 499 27.00 -1.09 -8.36
CA SER A 499 28.07 -0.65 -7.46
C SER A 499 28.08 0.87 -7.20
N TYR A 500 27.38 1.65 -8.02
CA TYR A 500 27.17 3.08 -7.78
C TYR A 500 25.90 3.37 -6.98
N LEU A 501 25.02 2.39 -6.78
CA LEU A 501 23.80 2.57 -6.01
C LEU A 501 24.17 3.01 -4.57
N PRO A 502 23.55 4.07 -4.02
CA PRO A 502 23.80 4.48 -2.65
C PRO A 502 23.65 3.32 -1.66
N ASP A 503 24.54 3.24 -0.69
CA ASP A 503 24.65 2.10 0.21
C ASP A 503 23.35 1.80 0.96
N ASP A 504 22.62 2.83 1.39
CA ASP A 504 21.33 2.74 2.08
C ASP A 504 20.14 2.34 1.17
N LEU A 505 20.33 2.39 -0.15
CA LEU A 505 19.43 1.81 -1.16
C LEU A 505 19.90 0.42 -1.63
N GLY A 506 21.13 0.03 -1.30
CA GLY A 506 21.78 -1.18 -1.76
C GLY A 506 22.31 -2.02 -0.60
N LYS A 507 23.63 -2.07 -0.42
CA LYS A 507 24.30 -3.03 0.48
C LYS A 507 23.92 -2.93 1.96
N ASP A 508 23.50 -1.75 2.43
CA ASP A 508 23.10 -1.49 3.81
C ASP A 508 21.56 -1.50 3.97
N ASN A 509 20.82 -1.67 2.86
CA ASN A 509 19.37 -1.90 2.90
C ASN A 509 19.11 -3.39 3.16
N LYS A 510 18.43 -3.72 4.27
CA LYS A 510 18.14 -5.12 4.60
C LYS A 510 17.19 -5.80 3.60
N GLY A 511 16.33 -5.04 2.92
CA GLY A 511 15.47 -5.53 1.85
C GLY A 511 16.20 -5.85 0.53
N HIS A 512 17.52 -5.62 0.46
CA HIS A 512 18.35 -5.98 -0.68
C HIS A 512 18.68 -7.47 -0.68
N ASN A 513 18.04 -8.23 -1.57
CA ASN A 513 18.06 -9.68 -1.60
C ASN A 513 18.59 -10.21 -2.94
N VAL A 514 19.52 -11.18 -2.93
CA VAL A 514 20.12 -11.75 -4.15
C VAL A 514 20.06 -13.28 -4.16
N TYR A 515 19.31 -13.84 -5.12
CA TYR A 515 19.15 -15.30 -5.27
C TYR A 515 19.88 -15.92 -6.47
N TYR A 516 20.58 -15.12 -7.28
CA TYR A 516 21.28 -15.59 -8.50
C TYR A 516 20.38 -16.39 -9.46
N MET A 517 19.08 -16.09 -9.46
CA MET A 517 18.04 -16.79 -10.23
C MET A 517 17.94 -18.29 -9.94
N LEU A 518 18.56 -18.81 -8.86
CA LEU A 518 18.59 -20.24 -8.55
C LEU A 518 17.17 -20.83 -8.30
N PRO A 519 16.27 -20.19 -7.52
CA PRO A 519 14.89 -20.64 -7.39
C PRO A 519 14.16 -20.68 -8.74
N LEU A 520 14.31 -19.62 -9.55
CA LEU A 520 13.69 -19.52 -10.87
C LEU A 520 14.15 -20.65 -11.81
N LEU A 521 15.46 -20.90 -11.89
CA LEU A 521 16.04 -21.95 -12.73
C LEU A 521 15.58 -23.34 -12.30
N LEU A 522 15.54 -23.63 -11.00
CA LEU A 522 15.03 -24.90 -10.50
C LEU A 522 13.54 -25.08 -10.83
N GLY A 523 12.75 -24.00 -10.69
CA GLY A 523 11.34 -24.00 -11.09
C GLY A 523 11.15 -24.27 -12.58
N ILE A 524 11.94 -23.65 -13.46
CA ILE A 524 11.91 -23.91 -14.91
C ILE A 524 12.26 -25.37 -15.21
N ILE A 525 13.28 -25.94 -14.56
CA ILE A 525 13.63 -27.36 -14.70
C ILE A 525 12.45 -28.25 -14.31
N GLY A 526 11.78 -27.94 -13.20
CA GLY A 526 10.63 -28.72 -12.73
C GLY A 526 9.39 -28.58 -13.60
N LEU A 527 9.12 -27.39 -14.12
CA LEU A 527 8.05 -27.13 -15.09
C LEU A 527 8.27 -27.95 -16.35
N LEU A 528 9.46 -27.86 -16.95
CA LEU A 528 9.79 -28.61 -18.17
C LEU A 528 9.76 -30.12 -17.91
N TRP A 529 10.35 -30.58 -16.80
CA TRP A 529 10.32 -32.00 -16.45
C TRP A 529 8.88 -32.50 -16.28
N GLN A 530 8.01 -31.76 -15.58
CA GLN A 530 6.61 -32.13 -15.42
C GLN A 530 5.88 -32.17 -16.77
N ALA A 531 6.02 -31.15 -17.61
CA ALA A 531 5.35 -31.07 -18.90
C ALA A 531 5.77 -32.21 -19.85
N PHE A 532 7.03 -32.66 -19.80
CA PHE A 532 7.57 -33.68 -20.69
C PHE A 532 7.67 -35.08 -20.06
N ALA A 533 7.21 -35.32 -18.83
CA ALA A 533 7.30 -36.64 -18.18
C ALA A 533 6.32 -37.71 -18.71
N GLY A 534 5.59 -37.42 -19.80
CA GLY A 534 4.56 -38.28 -20.41
C GLY A 534 3.13 -37.84 -20.07
N LYS A 535 2.14 -38.69 -20.36
CA LYS A 535 0.70 -38.37 -20.21
C LYS A 535 0.35 -37.80 -18.84
N ARG A 536 0.77 -38.46 -17.77
CA ARG A 536 0.49 -38.00 -16.39
C ARG A 536 1.21 -36.71 -16.02
N GLY A 537 2.33 -36.42 -16.67
CA GLY A 537 3.09 -35.20 -16.49
C GLY A 537 2.35 -34.01 -17.06
N ILE A 538 1.94 -34.07 -18.33
CA ILE A 538 1.22 -32.98 -19.00
C ILE A 538 -0.16 -32.71 -18.37
N GLU A 539 -0.86 -33.74 -17.90
CA GLU A 539 -2.12 -33.57 -17.16
C GLU A 539 -1.92 -32.72 -15.89
N GLN A 540 -0.89 -33.04 -15.10
CA GLN A 540 -0.57 -32.29 -13.88
C GLN A 540 0.02 -30.91 -14.17
N PHE A 541 0.76 -30.76 -15.26
CA PHE A 541 1.22 -29.46 -15.72
C PHE A 541 0.04 -28.49 -15.89
N TRP A 542 -1.03 -28.91 -16.57
CA TRP A 542 -2.21 -28.06 -16.74
C TRP A 542 -2.89 -27.71 -15.41
N VAL A 543 -2.93 -28.65 -14.47
CA VAL A 543 -3.47 -28.41 -13.11
C VAL A 543 -2.68 -27.29 -12.42
N VAL A 544 -1.35 -27.38 -12.40
CA VAL A 544 -0.48 -26.35 -11.77
C VAL A 544 -0.49 -25.05 -12.57
N PHE A 545 -0.51 -25.10 -13.90
CA PHE A 545 -0.59 -23.94 -14.77
C PHE A 545 -1.88 -23.15 -14.56
N PHE A 546 -3.05 -23.80 -14.45
CA PHE A 546 -4.29 -23.09 -14.17
C PHE A 546 -4.31 -22.51 -12.78
N LEU A 547 -3.69 -23.16 -11.78
CA LEU A 547 -3.48 -22.52 -10.49
C LEU A 547 -2.65 -21.24 -10.66
N PHE A 548 -1.45 -21.34 -11.24
CA PHE A 548 -0.55 -20.21 -11.50
C PHE A 548 -1.20 -19.06 -12.28
N PHE A 549 -1.93 -19.39 -13.35
CA PHE A 549 -2.61 -18.41 -14.19
C PHE A 549 -3.76 -17.73 -13.44
N MET A 550 -4.61 -18.49 -12.76
CA MET A 550 -5.79 -17.96 -12.08
C MET A 550 -5.42 -17.10 -10.86
N THR A 551 -4.35 -17.44 -10.15
CA THR A 551 -3.89 -16.71 -8.95
C THR A 551 -2.78 -15.69 -9.25
N GLY A 552 -2.48 -15.45 -10.53
CA GLY A 552 -1.50 -14.48 -11.01
C GLY A 552 -2.08 -13.59 -12.10
N ILE A 553 -1.88 -13.99 -13.35
CA ILE A 553 -2.28 -13.22 -14.54
C ILE A 553 -3.79 -12.89 -14.55
N ALA A 554 -4.66 -13.81 -14.13
CA ALA A 554 -6.10 -13.54 -14.08
C ALA A 554 -6.48 -12.49 -13.03
N ILE A 555 -5.71 -12.38 -11.93
CA ILE A 555 -5.88 -11.32 -10.93
C ILE A 555 -5.52 -9.97 -11.54
N VAL A 556 -4.47 -9.87 -12.36
CA VAL A 556 -4.14 -8.65 -13.11
C VAL A 556 -5.31 -8.22 -13.99
N LEU A 557 -5.93 -9.17 -14.69
CA LEU A 557 -7.10 -8.90 -15.55
C LEU A 557 -8.31 -8.41 -14.74
N TYR A 558 -8.55 -9.00 -13.57
CA TYR A 558 -9.68 -8.70 -12.68
C TYR A 558 -9.51 -7.39 -11.91
N LEU A 559 -8.34 -7.14 -11.34
CA LEU A 559 -8.07 -5.90 -10.60
C LEU A 559 -7.92 -4.71 -11.55
N ASN A 560 -7.46 -4.95 -12.79
CA ASN A 560 -7.22 -3.93 -13.81
C ASN A 560 -6.55 -2.67 -13.23
N GLN A 561 -5.44 -2.83 -12.51
CA GLN A 561 -4.89 -1.77 -11.65
C GLN A 561 -4.47 -0.53 -12.47
N PRO A 562 -4.92 0.69 -12.11
CA PRO A 562 -4.42 1.93 -12.66
C PRO A 562 -3.09 2.35 -11.99
N PRO A 563 -2.33 3.31 -12.54
CA PRO A 563 -1.10 3.82 -11.93
C PRO A 563 -1.37 4.56 -10.61
N GLY A 564 -0.32 4.80 -9.82
CA GLY A 564 -0.42 5.55 -8.56
C GLY A 564 -1.00 4.74 -7.39
N GLN A 565 -0.63 3.45 -7.30
CA GLN A 565 -1.04 2.62 -6.16
C GLN A 565 -0.38 3.14 -4.86
N PRO A 566 -1.12 3.17 -3.73
CA PRO A 566 -0.63 3.75 -2.47
C PRO A 566 0.49 2.94 -1.80
N ARG A 567 0.63 1.66 -2.18
CA ARG A 567 1.68 0.73 -1.74
C ARG A 567 1.85 -0.40 -2.74
N GLU A 568 2.91 -1.18 -2.55
CA GLU A 568 3.15 -2.43 -3.29
C GLU A 568 2.00 -3.44 -3.04
N ARG A 569 1.65 -4.24 -4.07
CA ARG A 569 0.50 -5.16 -4.05
C ARG A 569 0.87 -6.61 -4.42
N ASP A 570 2.10 -6.98 -4.17
CA ASP A 570 2.64 -8.33 -4.40
C ASP A 570 1.84 -9.43 -3.69
N TYR A 571 1.33 -9.17 -2.49
CA TYR A 571 0.50 -10.10 -1.69
C TYR A 571 -0.73 -10.62 -2.45
N ALA A 572 -1.28 -9.86 -3.40
CA ALA A 572 -2.40 -10.29 -4.23
C ALA A 572 -2.04 -11.49 -5.13
N PHE A 573 -0.75 -11.67 -5.43
CA PHE A 573 -0.23 -12.69 -6.34
C PHE A 573 0.46 -13.86 -5.62
N ALA A 574 0.45 -13.89 -4.27
CA ALA A 574 1.08 -14.94 -3.47
C ALA A 574 0.63 -16.36 -3.90
N GLY A 575 -0.64 -16.52 -4.31
CA GLY A 575 -1.15 -17.79 -4.82
C GLY A 575 -0.47 -18.27 -6.11
N SER A 576 0.07 -17.37 -6.95
CA SER A 576 0.84 -17.75 -8.14
C SER A 576 2.27 -18.16 -7.77
N PHE A 577 2.85 -17.52 -6.75
CA PHE A 577 4.16 -17.87 -6.21
C PHE A 577 4.10 -19.25 -5.53
N TYR A 578 3.01 -19.56 -4.82
CA TYR A 578 2.68 -20.90 -4.33
C TYR A 578 2.67 -21.93 -5.45
N ALA A 579 2.02 -21.62 -6.58
CA ALA A 579 1.96 -22.52 -7.73
C ALA A 579 3.33 -22.73 -8.38
N PHE A 580 4.14 -21.67 -8.50
CA PHE A 580 5.50 -21.78 -9.02
C PHE A 580 6.42 -22.59 -8.10
N ALA A 581 6.24 -22.50 -6.78
CA ALA A 581 6.97 -23.29 -5.80
C ALA A 581 6.71 -24.80 -5.92
N ILE A 582 5.54 -25.20 -6.45
CA ILE A 582 5.30 -26.60 -6.85
C ILE A 582 6.32 -27.01 -7.91
N TRP A 583 6.54 -26.18 -8.94
CA TRP A 583 7.54 -26.46 -9.97
C TRP A 583 8.97 -26.42 -9.42
N ILE A 584 9.30 -25.53 -8.48
CA ILE A 584 10.60 -25.57 -7.79
C ILE A 584 10.81 -26.95 -7.14
N GLY A 585 9.79 -27.45 -6.43
CA GLY A 585 9.81 -28.80 -5.86
C GLY A 585 10.01 -29.89 -6.92
N MET A 586 9.21 -29.87 -7.99
CA MET A 586 9.34 -30.83 -9.11
C MET A 586 10.71 -30.75 -9.79
N GLY A 587 11.40 -29.62 -9.70
CA GLY A 587 12.77 -29.42 -10.16
C GLY A 587 13.77 -30.36 -9.50
N VAL A 588 13.56 -30.75 -8.24
CA VAL A 588 14.42 -31.74 -7.54
C VAL A 588 14.33 -33.11 -8.20
N ALA A 589 13.12 -33.56 -8.53
CA ALA A 589 12.93 -34.80 -9.29
C ALA A 589 13.53 -34.69 -10.70
N GLY A 590 13.37 -33.55 -11.37
CA GLY A 590 14.02 -33.27 -12.65
C GLY A 590 15.55 -33.34 -12.59
N LEU A 591 16.16 -32.69 -11.60
CA LEU A 591 17.61 -32.71 -11.35
C LEU A 591 18.11 -34.12 -11.06
N TRP A 592 17.42 -34.88 -10.20
CA TRP A 592 17.75 -36.28 -9.93
C TRP A 592 17.86 -37.08 -11.24
N ARG A 593 16.91 -36.88 -12.17
CA ARG A 593 16.89 -37.55 -13.48
C ARG A 593 18.01 -37.10 -14.39
N ILE A 594 18.28 -35.80 -14.46
CA ILE A 594 19.42 -35.23 -15.21
C ILE A 594 20.75 -35.81 -14.70
N LEU A 595 20.94 -35.90 -13.38
CA LEU A 595 22.16 -36.44 -12.77
C LEU A 595 22.33 -37.94 -13.04
N VAL A 596 21.25 -38.73 -12.97
CA VAL A 596 21.28 -40.15 -13.33
C VAL A 596 21.68 -40.32 -14.80
N TRP A 597 21.11 -39.52 -15.70
CA TRP A 597 21.44 -39.54 -17.13
C TRP A 597 22.91 -39.13 -17.39
N ALA A 598 23.37 -38.04 -16.79
CA ALA A 598 24.73 -37.53 -16.97
C ALA A 598 25.78 -38.54 -16.50
N ARG A 599 25.58 -39.15 -15.33
CA ARG A 599 26.50 -40.14 -14.77
C ARG A 599 26.59 -41.40 -15.61
N LYS A 600 25.49 -41.84 -16.22
CA LYS A 600 25.49 -42.96 -17.16
C LYS A 600 26.31 -42.67 -18.41
N ASN A 601 26.15 -41.49 -19.00
CA ASN A 601 26.89 -41.09 -20.19
C ASN A 601 28.39 -40.84 -19.92
N ALA A 602 28.75 -40.42 -18.71
CA ALA A 602 30.14 -40.34 -18.28
C ALA A 602 30.76 -41.75 -18.14
N ASN A 603 30.04 -42.70 -17.56
CA ASN A 603 30.49 -44.08 -17.40
C ASN A 603 30.57 -44.86 -18.73
N SER A 604 29.74 -44.56 -19.73
CA SER A 604 29.83 -45.16 -21.06
C SER A 604 31.05 -44.65 -21.84
N LYS A 605 31.33 -43.34 -21.81
CA LYS A 605 32.54 -42.75 -22.42
C LYS A 605 33.85 -43.23 -21.78
N GLY A 606 33.82 -43.60 -20.49
CA GLY A 606 34.98 -44.21 -19.80
C GLY A 606 35.26 -45.66 -20.20
N LYS A 607 34.23 -46.42 -20.62
CA LYS A 607 34.40 -47.81 -21.10
C LYS A 607 34.90 -47.89 -22.55
N ASP A 608 34.57 -46.93 -23.40
CA ASP A 608 35.07 -46.88 -24.78
C ASP A 608 36.56 -46.49 -24.88
N LYS A 609 37.10 -45.75 -23.90
CA LYS A 609 38.56 -45.53 -23.81
C LYS A 609 39.37 -46.78 -23.42
N GLY A 610 38.72 -47.81 -22.88
CA GLY A 610 39.33 -49.11 -22.58
C GLY A 610 39.30 -50.10 -23.75
N LYS A 611 38.68 -49.74 -24.88
CA LYS A 611 38.63 -50.54 -26.11
C LYS A 611 39.41 -49.96 -27.28
N ALA A 612 39.95 -48.76 -27.15
CA ALA A 612 40.68 -48.04 -28.21
C ALA A 612 42.20 -48.37 -28.28
N THR A 613 42.60 -49.62 -28.00
CA THR A 613 43.96 -50.12 -28.31
C THR A 613 43.95 -51.44 -29.09
N ALA A 614 42.81 -51.86 -29.62
CA ALA A 614 42.72 -52.97 -30.56
C ALA A 614 41.66 -52.63 -31.60
N ASP A 615 42.12 -52.01 -32.69
CA ASP A 615 41.54 -51.98 -34.05
C ASP A 615 41.82 -50.63 -34.70
N ALA A 616 43.06 -50.50 -35.17
CA ALA A 616 43.45 -49.51 -36.16
C ALA A 616 43.28 -50.14 -37.55
N ALA A 617 42.19 -49.82 -38.25
CA ALA A 617 42.12 -49.77 -39.72
C ALA A 617 40.74 -49.28 -40.19
N GLY A 618 40.73 -48.22 -41.01
CA GLY A 618 39.71 -48.05 -42.04
C GLY A 618 38.60 -47.00 -41.80
N THR A 619 38.79 -45.85 -42.44
CA THR A 619 37.78 -45.01 -43.13
C THR A 619 36.64 -44.34 -42.34
N ALA A 620 36.58 -43.01 -42.46
CA ALA A 620 35.41 -42.15 -42.17
C ALA A 620 34.62 -41.87 -43.48
N PRO A 621 33.51 -41.11 -43.44
CA PRO A 621 32.23 -41.38 -42.77
C PRO A 621 31.08 -41.36 -43.79
N GLU A 622 29.94 -42.01 -43.51
CA GLU A 622 28.73 -41.76 -44.31
C GLU A 622 27.45 -41.74 -43.47
N VAL A 623 26.64 -40.73 -43.76
CA VAL A 623 25.33 -40.43 -43.19
C VAL A 623 24.27 -41.20 -43.99
N ALA A 624 23.46 -42.06 -43.34
CA ALA A 624 22.04 -42.24 -43.65
C ALA A 624 21.35 -43.34 -42.82
N SER A 625 20.21 -42.94 -42.25
CA SER A 625 18.93 -43.65 -42.03
C SER A 625 18.81 -45.17 -41.88
N THR A 626 18.01 -45.52 -40.86
CA THR A 626 17.00 -46.61 -40.78
C THR A 626 17.44 -48.08 -40.82
N ALA A 627 17.25 -48.77 -39.69
CA ALA A 627 16.33 -49.91 -39.58
C ALA A 627 16.25 -50.40 -38.12
N ALA A 628 15.01 -50.59 -37.65
CA ALA A 628 14.67 -51.16 -36.36
C ALA A 628 14.73 -52.70 -36.39
N VAL A 629 14.31 -53.30 -35.26
CA VAL A 629 13.73 -54.64 -35.11
C VAL A 629 14.64 -55.70 -34.46
N ASN A 630 14.52 -55.86 -33.14
CA ASN A 630 13.96 -57.09 -32.55
C ASN A 630 13.81 -57.02 -31.01
N ALA A 631 12.67 -56.54 -30.54
CA ALA A 631 11.95 -57.07 -29.37
C ALA A 631 10.48 -56.63 -29.46
N ARG A 632 9.57 -57.59 -29.26
CA ARG A 632 8.12 -57.66 -29.56
C ARG A 632 7.24 -56.40 -29.37
N PRO A 633 6.14 -56.29 -30.14
CA PRO A 633 5.38 -55.05 -30.33
C PRO A 633 4.39 -54.79 -29.18
N ALA A 634 4.47 -53.59 -28.60
CA ALA A 634 3.33 -52.99 -27.92
C ALA A 634 2.24 -52.67 -28.96
N ALA A 635 0.98 -52.82 -28.56
CA ALA A 635 -0.17 -52.52 -29.40
C ALA A 635 -0.12 -51.09 -29.97
N ARG A 636 -0.71 -50.94 -31.17
CA ARG A 636 -0.76 -49.70 -31.96
C ARG A 636 -1.15 -48.47 -31.14
N GLY A 637 -0.33 -47.42 -31.21
CA GLY A 637 -0.78 -46.02 -31.20
C GLY A 637 -1.04 -45.34 -29.85
N GLU A 638 -0.70 -45.94 -28.71
CA GLU A 638 -0.82 -45.26 -27.41
C GLU A 638 0.53 -44.67 -26.97
N GLU A 639 0.56 -43.35 -26.76
CA GLU A 639 1.70 -42.69 -26.11
C GLU A 639 1.95 -43.33 -24.74
N PRO A 640 3.23 -43.55 -24.35
CA PRO A 640 3.53 -44.16 -23.07
C PRO A 640 2.99 -43.31 -21.92
N GLU A 641 2.31 -43.95 -20.96
CA GLU A 641 1.69 -43.29 -19.80
C GLU A 641 2.70 -42.38 -19.05
N GLN A 642 3.97 -42.79 -19.05
CA GLN A 642 5.15 -42.03 -18.62
C GLN A 642 6.33 -42.39 -19.50
N LEU A 643 7.23 -41.43 -19.76
CA LEU A 643 8.47 -41.69 -20.52
C LEU A 643 9.53 -42.32 -19.60
N PRO A 644 9.91 -43.61 -19.77
CA PRO A 644 10.81 -44.29 -18.84
C PRO A 644 12.20 -43.65 -18.77
N SER A 645 12.65 -43.04 -19.88
CA SER A 645 13.90 -42.28 -19.94
C SER A 645 13.93 -41.08 -18.99
N LEU A 646 12.76 -40.46 -18.74
CA LEU A 646 12.63 -39.27 -17.91
C LEU A 646 12.17 -39.57 -16.48
N VAL A 647 11.58 -40.73 -16.21
CA VAL A 647 10.92 -41.02 -14.94
C VAL A 647 11.50 -42.23 -14.20
N ASP A 648 11.94 -43.25 -14.93
CA ASP A 648 12.28 -44.54 -14.31
C ASP A 648 13.76 -44.69 -13.94
N GLU A 649 13.97 -45.39 -12.83
CA GLU A 649 15.30 -45.78 -12.39
C GLU A 649 15.93 -46.80 -13.34
N PRO A 650 17.23 -46.68 -13.62
CA PRO A 650 17.99 -47.74 -14.28
C PRO A 650 17.85 -49.08 -13.56
N LYS A 651 17.46 -50.13 -14.28
CA LYS A 651 17.44 -51.50 -13.75
C LYS A 651 18.84 -51.87 -13.24
N GLY A 652 18.96 -52.22 -11.95
CA GLY A 652 20.20 -52.69 -11.33
C GLY A 652 21.14 -51.61 -10.75
N GLU A 653 20.88 -50.31 -10.95
CA GLU A 653 21.78 -49.23 -10.49
C GLU A 653 21.19 -48.38 -9.35
N TRP A 654 20.52 -49.00 -8.38
CA TRP A 654 19.86 -48.29 -7.28
C TRP A 654 20.81 -47.41 -6.45
N LYS A 655 22.08 -47.81 -6.28
CA LYS A 655 23.09 -47.00 -5.57
C LYS A 655 23.38 -45.68 -6.30
N THR A 656 23.47 -45.73 -7.63
CA THR A 656 23.63 -44.54 -8.46
C THR A 656 22.42 -43.62 -8.33
N SER A 657 21.21 -44.20 -8.37
CA SER A 657 19.98 -43.43 -8.19
C SER A 657 19.90 -42.77 -6.81
N VAL A 658 20.20 -43.51 -5.73
CA VAL A 658 20.22 -42.98 -4.36
C VAL A 658 21.22 -41.84 -4.23
N PHE A 659 22.44 -42.01 -4.75
CA PHE A 659 23.44 -40.95 -4.75
C PHE A 659 22.96 -39.71 -5.52
N CYS A 660 22.47 -39.88 -6.74
CA CYS A 660 21.97 -38.75 -7.55
C CYS A 660 20.76 -38.07 -6.90
N ALA A 661 19.88 -38.82 -6.26
CA ALA A 661 18.73 -38.26 -5.54
C ALA A 661 19.19 -37.46 -4.32
N ALA A 662 20.15 -37.99 -3.55
CA ALA A 662 20.74 -37.28 -2.42
C ALA A 662 21.43 -35.98 -2.87
N VAL A 663 22.22 -36.02 -3.95
CA VAL A 663 22.84 -34.81 -4.53
C VAL A 663 21.78 -33.81 -5.00
N ALA A 664 20.74 -34.25 -5.70
CA ALA A 664 19.65 -33.37 -6.11
C ALA A 664 18.92 -32.73 -4.92
N CYS A 665 18.69 -33.48 -3.84
CA CYS A 665 18.11 -32.94 -2.60
C CYS A 665 19.04 -31.93 -1.94
N VAL A 666 20.34 -32.19 -1.86
CA VAL A 666 21.32 -31.25 -1.28
C VAL A 666 21.36 -29.96 -2.09
N LEU A 667 21.52 -30.05 -3.42
CA LEU A 667 21.49 -28.87 -4.30
C LEU A 667 20.16 -28.12 -4.21
N GLY A 668 19.05 -28.86 -4.11
CA GLY A 668 17.72 -28.29 -3.93
C GLY A 668 17.56 -27.57 -2.59
N ILE A 669 18.06 -28.12 -1.49
CA ILE A 669 17.99 -27.52 -0.13
C ILE A 669 18.87 -26.27 -0.01
N CYS A 670 19.97 -26.18 -0.75
CA CYS A 670 20.77 -24.96 -0.78
C CYS A 670 19.97 -23.72 -1.22
N ILE A 671 18.92 -23.88 -2.02
CA ILE A 671 18.08 -22.77 -2.49
C ILE A 671 17.27 -22.14 -1.35
N PRO A 672 16.37 -22.85 -0.63
CA PRO A 672 15.67 -22.26 0.50
C PRO A 672 16.63 -21.83 1.62
N LEU A 673 17.79 -22.48 1.80
CA LEU A 673 18.83 -22.01 2.72
C LEU A 673 19.43 -20.66 2.31
N GLN A 674 19.64 -20.43 1.03
CA GLN A 674 20.06 -19.13 0.53
C GLN A 674 18.94 -18.10 0.74
N MET A 675 17.69 -18.43 0.39
CA MET A 675 16.56 -17.53 0.53
C MET A 675 16.41 -17.06 1.98
N VAL A 676 16.34 -17.99 2.95
CA VAL A 676 16.23 -17.62 4.38
C VAL A 676 17.44 -16.82 4.87
N SER A 677 18.64 -17.05 4.33
CA SER A 677 19.83 -16.30 4.74
C SER A 677 19.86 -14.86 4.24
N GLN A 678 19.10 -14.56 3.18
CA GLN A 678 18.97 -13.22 2.62
C GLN A 678 17.78 -12.48 3.24
N THR A 679 16.67 -13.18 3.53
CA THR A 679 15.42 -12.56 3.99
C THR A 679 15.16 -12.63 5.49
N TRP A 680 16.09 -13.13 6.31
CA TRP A 680 15.82 -13.20 7.76
C TRP A 680 15.80 -11.80 8.39
N ASP A 681 16.72 -10.92 8.01
CA ASP A 681 16.96 -9.65 8.70
C ASP A 681 16.00 -8.52 8.30
N ASP A 682 15.31 -8.64 7.15
CA ASP A 682 14.20 -7.79 6.72
C ASP A 682 12.81 -8.35 7.07
N HIS A 683 12.72 -9.63 7.48
CA HIS A 683 11.46 -10.23 7.95
C HIS A 683 11.37 -10.42 9.47
N ASP A 684 12.48 -10.27 10.20
CA ASP A 684 12.48 -10.31 11.67
C ASP A 684 11.87 -9.03 12.27
N ARG A 685 10.63 -9.17 12.76
CA ARG A 685 9.87 -8.10 13.42
C ARG A 685 9.75 -8.29 14.94
N SER A 686 10.47 -9.24 15.53
CA SER A 686 10.32 -9.67 16.92
C SER A 686 10.57 -8.59 17.98
N GLY A 687 11.24 -7.49 17.62
CA GLY A 687 11.45 -6.31 18.48
C GLY A 687 10.65 -5.07 18.09
N ARG A 688 9.74 -5.17 17.09
CA ARG A 688 9.09 -4.00 16.49
C ARG A 688 7.77 -3.67 17.17
N TYR A 689 7.65 -2.44 17.65
CA TYR A 689 6.45 -1.91 18.32
C TYR A 689 5.92 -0.64 17.67
N ALA A 690 6.34 -0.38 16.43
CA ALA A 690 6.25 0.93 15.77
C ALA A 690 4.82 1.45 15.71
N ALA A 691 3.88 0.69 15.14
CA ALA A 691 2.51 1.16 14.96
C ALA A 691 1.79 1.38 16.30
N ARG A 692 1.88 0.44 17.25
CA ARG A 692 1.31 0.61 18.61
C ARG A 692 1.83 1.88 19.27
N ASP A 693 3.14 2.06 19.31
CA ASP A 693 3.77 3.16 20.04
C ASP A 693 3.48 4.51 19.36
N PHE A 694 3.40 4.53 18.04
CA PHE A 694 3.01 5.70 17.27
C PHE A 694 1.56 6.12 17.57
N GLY A 695 0.62 5.17 17.55
CA GLY A 695 -0.77 5.41 17.97
C GLY A 695 -0.89 5.90 19.43
N ALA A 696 -0.10 5.32 20.34
CA ALA A 696 -0.05 5.78 21.72
C ALA A 696 0.54 7.20 21.86
N ASN A 697 1.59 7.52 21.11
CA ASN A 697 2.23 8.85 21.13
C ASN A 697 1.30 9.95 20.61
N TYR A 698 0.46 9.66 19.61
CA TYR A 698 -0.62 10.57 19.22
C TYR A 698 -1.52 10.88 20.41
N LEU A 699 -2.08 9.84 21.03
CA LEU A 699 -3.02 9.97 22.14
C LEU A 699 -2.40 10.66 23.37
N GLU A 700 -1.13 10.37 23.67
CA GLU A 700 -0.41 10.95 24.80
C GLU A 700 -0.02 12.41 24.61
N SER A 701 0.02 12.88 23.35
CA SER A 701 0.20 14.30 23.00
C SER A 701 -1.07 15.13 23.27
N LEU A 702 -2.22 14.49 23.51
CA LEU A 702 -3.51 15.17 23.67
C LEU A 702 -3.82 15.50 25.13
N GLU A 703 -4.57 16.58 25.34
CA GLU A 703 -5.21 16.87 26.62
C GLU A 703 -6.35 15.90 26.94
N PRO A 704 -6.76 15.77 28.22
CA PRO A 704 -7.97 15.04 28.62
C PRO A 704 -9.21 15.47 27.83
N ASN A 705 -10.06 14.50 27.46
CA ASN A 705 -11.33 14.70 26.75
C ASN A 705 -11.20 15.36 25.35
N ALA A 706 -10.02 15.28 24.73
CA ALA A 706 -9.76 15.84 23.41
C ALA A 706 -10.59 15.18 22.28
N ILE A 707 -10.71 15.91 21.17
CA ILE A 707 -11.06 15.41 19.86
C ILE A 707 -9.80 15.46 18.99
N ILE A 708 -9.48 14.38 18.29
CA ILE A 708 -8.41 14.34 17.30
C ILE A 708 -8.97 13.99 15.92
N PHE A 709 -8.67 14.83 14.94
CA PHE A 709 -8.86 14.55 13.53
C PHE A 709 -7.63 13.81 12.98
N CYS A 710 -7.86 12.70 12.29
CA CYS A 710 -6.83 11.89 11.65
C CYS A 710 -7.22 11.59 10.19
N ASN A 711 -6.27 11.12 9.38
CA ASN A 711 -6.57 10.80 7.99
C ASN A 711 -5.87 9.51 7.54
N GLY A 712 -6.61 8.65 6.86
CA GLY A 712 -6.11 7.38 6.33
C GLY A 712 -5.80 6.31 7.38
N ASP A 713 -5.40 5.15 6.87
CA ASP A 713 -5.29 3.90 7.61
C ASP A 713 -4.16 3.92 8.65
N ASN A 714 -3.00 4.48 8.27
CA ASN A 714 -1.79 4.49 9.09
C ASN A 714 -1.83 5.45 10.28
N ASP A 715 -2.82 6.36 10.34
CA ASP A 715 -3.15 7.08 11.57
C ASP A 715 -4.26 6.36 12.35
N THR A 716 -5.34 6.02 11.66
CA THR A 716 -6.62 5.61 12.26
C THR A 716 -6.51 4.25 12.94
N PHE A 717 -5.93 3.26 12.27
CA PHE A 717 -5.91 1.89 12.77
C PHE A 717 -4.97 1.71 13.98
N PRO A 718 -3.78 2.35 14.02
CA PRO A 718 -2.99 2.39 15.25
C PRO A 718 -3.69 3.09 16.43
N LEU A 719 -4.39 4.19 16.17
CA LEU A 719 -5.16 4.91 17.20
C LEU A 719 -6.31 4.04 17.75
N TRP A 720 -7.07 3.39 16.87
CA TRP A 720 -8.13 2.46 17.26
C TRP A 720 -7.59 1.27 18.02
N TYR A 721 -6.51 0.64 17.57
CA TYR A 721 -5.86 -0.45 18.30
C TYR A 721 -5.47 -0.04 19.73
N ALA A 722 -4.80 1.11 19.87
CA ALA A 722 -4.35 1.60 21.17
C ALA A 722 -5.51 1.85 22.14
N GLN A 723 -6.65 2.38 21.66
CA GLN A 723 -7.85 2.58 22.49
C GLN A 723 -8.61 1.27 22.75
N GLU A 724 -8.96 0.55 21.69
CA GLU A 724 -9.88 -0.60 21.71
C GLU A 724 -9.31 -1.78 22.49
N VAL A 725 -8.02 -2.07 22.26
CA VAL A 725 -7.32 -3.22 22.82
C VAL A 725 -6.58 -2.82 24.09
N GLU A 726 -5.64 -1.89 24.01
CA GLU A 726 -4.76 -1.57 25.15
C GLU A 726 -5.39 -0.61 26.17
N GLY A 727 -6.40 0.16 25.78
CA GLY A 727 -7.09 1.12 26.64
C GLY A 727 -6.27 2.39 26.90
N VAL A 728 -5.46 2.82 25.93
CA VAL A 728 -4.73 4.10 25.99
C VAL A 728 -5.72 5.23 25.72
N ARG A 729 -5.87 6.17 26.66
CA ARG A 729 -6.70 7.38 26.49
C ARG A 729 -8.12 7.13 25.94
N PRO A 730 -8.94 6.26 26.57
CA PRO A 730 -10.31 5.99 26.14
C PRO A 730 -11.25 7.19 26.31
N ASP A 731 -10.76 8.31 26.86
CA ASP A 731 -11.46 9.59 27.01
C ASP A 731 -11.40 10.47 25.76
N VAL A 732 -10.53 10.14 24.79
CA VAL A 732 -10.36 10.90 23.55
C VAL A 732 -11.32 10.40 22.47
N LYS A 733 -11.89 11.32 21.68
CA LYS A 733 -12.64 10.96 20.47
C LYS A 733 -11.74 11.05 19.24
N ILE A 734 -11.65 9.95 18.49
CA ILE A 734 -10.94 9.88 17.21
C ILE A 734 -11.95 10.10 16.07
N ILE A 735 -11.65 11.03 15.17
CA ILE A 735 -12.47 11.32 14.00
C ILE A 735 -11.59 11.21 12.74
N ASN A 736 -11.81 10.17 11.94
CA ASN A 736 -11.17 10.02 10.62
C ASN A 736 -11.89 10.92 9.60
N LEU A 737 -11.16 11.84 8.97
CA LEU A 737 -11.72 12.81 8.02
C LEU A 737 -12.27 12.18 6.73
N SER A 738 -11.67 11.08 6.27
CA SER A 738 -12.16 10.32 5.12
C SER A 738 -13.50 9.65 5.42
N TYR A 739 -13.66 9.07 6.61
CA TYR A 739 -14.94 8.46 7.03
C TYR A 739 -16.00 9.51 7.39
N LEU A 740 -15.63 10.70 7.86
CA LEU A 740 -16.58 11.77 8.21
C LEU A 740 -17.42 12.27 7.03
N ASN A 741 -17.03 11.93 5.80
CA ASN A 741 -17.85 12.15 4.61
C ASN A 741 -19.05 11.21 4.49
N SER A 742 -19.15 10.19 5.35
CA SER A 742 -20.22 9.20 5.33
C SER A 742 -21.23 9.41 6.46
N GLU A 743 -22.50 9.16 6.16
CA GLU A 743 -23.62 9.34 7.09
C GLU A 743 -23.47 8.46 8.35
N TRP A 744 -23.07 7.21 8.17
CA TRP A 744 -22.90 6.24 9.26
C TRP A 744 -21.82 6.70 10.26
N TYR A 745 -20.70 7.23 9.78
CA TYR A 745 -19.61 7.65 10.65
C TYR A 745 -19.94 8.97 11.35
N ALA A 746 -20.64 9.87 10.67
CA ALA A 746 -21.20 11.07 11.29
C ALA A 746 -22.11 10.69 12.47
N ASP A 747 -23.08 9.80 12.26
CA ASP A 747 -23.98 9.33 13.33
C ASP A 747 -23.20 8.66 14.48
N GLN A 748 -22.16 7.89 14.16
CA GLN A 748 -21.29 7.28 15.16
C GLN A 748 -20.56 8.30 16.05
N GLN A 749 -20.25 9.50 15.54
CA GLN A 749 -19.62 10.55 16.35
C GLN A 749 -20.53 11.12 17.44
N ARG A 750 -21.86 11.00 17.27
CA ARG A 750 -22.86 11.36 18.29
C ARG A 750 -23.03 10.32 19.38
N MET A 751 -22.38 9.17 19.26
CA MET A 751 -22.44 8.11 20.25
C MET A 751 -21.24 8.18 21.18
N GLN A 752 -21.46 7.75 22.42
CA GLN A 752 -20.37 7.55 23.36
C GLN A 752 -19.50 6.39 22.87
N SER A 753 -18.19 6.59 22.81
CA SER A 753 -17.21 5.53 22.51
C SER A 753 -16.29 5.38 23.72
N TYR A 754 -16.37 4.22 24.39
CA TYR A 754 -15.69 3.95 25.66
C TYR A 754 -16.09 4.97 26.75
N THR A 755 -15.15 5.78 27.25
CA THR A 755 -15.38 6.87 28.20
C THR A 755 -15.45 8.24 27.53
N ALA A 756 -15.17 8.33 26.22
CA ALA A 756 -15.22 9.59 25.47
C ALA A 756 -16.69 9.99 25.22
N PRO A 757 -17.10 11.20 25.63
CA PRO A 757 -18.47 11.66 25.45
C PRO A 757 -18.81 11.89 23.96
N PRO A 758 -20.10 11.82 23.60
CA PRO A 758 -20.60 12.23 22.29
C PRO A 758 -20.03 13.56 21.80
N VAL A 759 -19.78 13.67 20.50
CA VAL A 759 -19.41 14.93 19.87
C VAL A 759 -20.66 15.77 19.64
N LYS A 760 -20.62 17.04 20.06
CA LYS A 760 -21.70 18.01 19.86
C LYS A 760 -21.48 18.75 18.55
N TYR A 761 -22.48 18.72 17.67
CA TYR A 761 -22.55 19.54 16.46
C TYR A 761 -24.03 19.71 16.06
N THR A 762 -24.34 20.79 15.35
CA THR A 762 -25.72 21.28 15.15
C THR A 762 -26.51 20.55 14.08
N ALA A 763 -25.86 19.96 13.08
CA ALA A 763 -26.52 19.08 12.12
C ALA A 763 -27.29 17.97 12.86
N ARG A 764 -28.33 17.40 12.25
CA ARG A 764 -29.06 16.20 12.71
C ARG A 764 -29.00 15.12 11.62
N PRO A 765 -29.21 13.83 11.95
CA PRO A 765 -29.18 12.76 10.95
C PRO A 765 -30.03 13.06 9.70
N GLN A 766 -31.21 13.66 9.85
CA GLN A 766 -32.08 14.01 8.70
C GLN A 766 -31.52 15.12 7.80
N ASP A 767 -30.56 15.92 8.29
CA ASP A 767 -30.01 17.06 7.56
C ASP A 767 -28.96 16.61 6.53
N TYR A 768 -28.18 15.54 6.81
CA TYR A 768 -27.20 14.94 5.90
C TYR A 768 -27.57 13.57 5.33
N ALA A 769 -28.66 12.95 5.81
CA ALA A 769 -29.11 11.67 5.30
C ALA A 769 -29.33 11.70 3.78
N TYR A 770 -29.03 10.58 3.13
CA TYR A 770 -29.27 10.31 1.71
C TYR A 770 -28.56 11.29 0.77
N GLY A 771 -27.28 11.56 1.04
CA GLY A 771 -26.40 12.35 0.16
C GLY A 771 -26.71 13.86 0.10
N ARG A 772 -27.61 14.37 0.96
CA ARG A 772 -28.11 15.76 0.91
C ARG A 772 -27.02 16.84 0.97
N LEU A 773 -25.90 16.53 1.59
CA LEU A 773 -24.77 17.44 1.83
C LEU A 773 -23.44 16.89 1.32
N GLU A 774 -23.45 15.92 0.40
CA GLU A 774 -22.22 15.37 -0.18
C GLU A 774 -21.40 16.44 -0.92
N ALA A 775 -22.08 17.40 -1.57
CA ALA A 775 -21.47 18.55 -2.21
C ALA A 775 -22.23 19.84 -1.87
N THR A 776 -21.54 20.78 -1.22
CA THR A 776 -22.03 22.13 -0.91
C THR A 776 -21.11 23.16 -1.54
N PHE A 777 -21.66 24.05 -2.36
CA PHE A 777 -20.87 25.06 -3.05
C PHE A 777 -20.63 26.28 -2.17
N ALA A 778 -19.46 26.89 -2.27
CA ALA A 778 -19.13 28.15 -1.61
C ALA A 778 -18.90 29.22 -2.69
N LEU A 779 -19.72 30.29 -2.69
CA LEU A 779 -19.54 31.39 -3.65
C LEU A 779 -18.56 32.43 -3.12
N GLY A 780 -17.70 32.91 -4.01
CA GLY A 780 -16.62 33.86 -3.70
C GLY A 780 -17.03 35.33 -3.53
N SER A 781 -18.32 35.68 -3.65
CA SER A 781 -18.80 37.07 -3.76
C SER A 781 -19.54 37.61 -2.53
N GLY A 782 -19.82 36.78 -1.52
CA GLY A 782 -20.57 37.17 -0.32
C GLY A 782 -19.71 37.74 0.80
N GLU A 783 -20.31 38.60 1.65
CA GLU A 783 -19.74 39.08 2.91
C GLU A 783 -19.33 37.91 3.84
N PRO A 784 -18.32 38.08 4.72
CA PRO A 784 -17.97 37.06 5.70
C PRO A 784 -19.17 36.64 6.55
N ALA A 785 -19.38 35.34 6.72
CA ALA A 785 -20.50 34.80 7.48
C ALA A 785 -20.04 34.08 8.75
N GLU A 786 -20.81 34.20 9.82
CA GLU A 786 -20.61 33.41 11.03
C GLU A 786 -20.88 31.92 10.72
N ALA A 787 -19.95 31.04 11.12
CA ALA A 787 -19.92 29.65 10.68
C ALA A 787 -21.19 28.86 11.05
N LEU A 788 -21.66 28.92 12.31
CA LEU A 788 -22.85 28.17 12.74
C LEU A 788 -24.12 28.71 12.07
N GLY A 789 -24.24 30.02 11.91
CA GLY A 789 -25.34 30.67 11.22
C GLY A 789 -25.41 30.25 9.75
N ALA A 790 -24.27 30.20 9.07
CA ALA A 790 -24.19 29.72 7.68
C ALA A 790 -24.57 28.24 7.58
N LEU A 791 -24.02 27.37 8.43
CA LEU A 791 -24.31 25.94 8.44
C LEU A 791 -25.78 25.64 8.77
N LYS A 792 -26.37 26.33 9.74
CA LYS A 792 -27.81 26.16 10.09
C LYS A 792 -28.74 26.49 8.92
N ARG A 793 -28.41 27.52 8.12
CA ARG A 793 -29.17 27.84 6.89
C ARG A 793 -29.06 26.71 5.86
N VAL A 794 -27.85 26.19 5.64
CA VAL A 794 -27.63 25.03 4.76
C VAL A 794 -28.42 23.81 5.22
N TYR A 795 -28.40 23.49 6.52
CA TYR A 795 -29.14 22.37 7.10
C TYR A 795 -30.66 22.55 7.04
N ALA A 796 -31.15 23.80 7.17
CA ALA A 796 -32.55 24.16 6.95
C ALA A 796 -32.96 24.08 5.46
N GLY A 797 -32.00 23.88 4.55
CA GLY A 797 -32.21 23.79 3.12
C GLY A 797 -32.26 25.14 2.39
N GLU A 798 -31.93 26.23 3.09
CA GLU A 798 -31.82 27.57 2.53
C GLU A 798 -30.56 27.68 1.65
N GLY A 799 -30.61 28.53 0.61
CA GLY A 799 -29.49 28.73 -0.29
C GLY A 799 -29.25 27.52 -1.18
N ARG A 800 -29.80 27.55 -2.39
CA ARG A 800 -29.59 26.51 -3.40
C ARG A 800 -29.07 27.16 -4.67
N GLU A 801 -28.08 26.56 -5.29
CA GLU A 801 -27.66 27.00 -6.62
C GLU A 801 -28.67 26.56 -7.70
N ARG A 802 -28.42 26.92 -8.96
CA ARG A 802 -29.33 26.72 -10.10
C ARG A 802 -29.77 25.25 -10.32
N TYR A 803 -28.95 24.28 -9.97
CA TYR A 803 -29.20 22.85 -10.10
C TYR A 803 -29.69 22.18 -8.79
N GLY A 804 -29.96 22.97 -7.74
CA GLY A 804 -30.53 22.49 -6.47
C GLY A 804 -29.51 22.01 -5.43
N TYR A 805 -28.21 22.19 -5.65
CA TYR A 805 -27.18 21.87 -4.64
C TYR A 805 -27.17 22.91 -3.51
N PRO A 806 -26.87 22.50 -2.26
CA PRO A 806 -26.71 23.44 -1.16
C PRO A 806 -25.60 24.47 -1.44
N LEU A 807 -25.82 25.69 -0.96
CA LEU A 807 -24.94 26.82 -1.20
C LEU A 807 -24.65 27.58 0.10
N ILE A 808 -23.37 27.84 0.34
CA ILE A 808 -22.87 28.83 1.29
C ILE A 808 -22.53 30.09 0.50
N ASP A 809 -23.35 31.14 0.66
CA ASP A 809 -23.13 32.45 0.04
C ASP A 809 -22.14 33.30 0.84
N ALA A 810 -20.95 32.75 1.06
CA ALA A 810 -19.83 33.43 1.73
C ALA A 810 -18.51 32.76 1.34
N ARG A 811 -17.51 33.58 1.02
CA ARG A 811 -16.13 33.11 0.82
C ARG A 811 -15.47 32.74 2.14
N TYR A 812 -15.61 33.64 3.11
CA TYR A 812 -15.02 33.53 4.42
C TYR A 812 -16.07 33.13 5.44
N LEU A 813 -15.79 32.06 6.18
CA LEU A 813 -16.50 31.77 7.41
C LEU A 813 -15.65 32.21 8.59
N TYR A 814 -16.28 32.67 9.66
CA TYR A 814 -15.59 32.98 10.90
C TYR A 814 -16.23 32.29 12.10
N ILE A 815 -15.40 31.84 13.03
CA ILE A 815 -15.80 31.27 14.32
C ILE A 815 -15.47 32.29 15.41
N PRO A 816 -16.47 32.89 16.08
CA PRO A 816 -16.23 33.83 17.18
C PRO A 816 -15.42 33.21 18.32
N VAL A 817 -14.50 33.98 18.89
CA VAL A 817 -13.65 33.54 20.00
C VAL A 817 -14.03 34.27 21.29
N ASP A 818 -14.54 33.53 22.27
CA ASP A 818 -14.67 34.01 23.64
C ASP A 818 -13.30 33.98 24.34
N LYS A 819 -12.66 35.15 24.42
CA LYS A 819 -11.31 35.29 25.01
C LYS A 819 -11.29 34.92 26.49
N GLU A 820 -12.33 35.22 27.24
CA GLU A 820 -12.40 34.90 28.67
C GLU A 820 -12.48 33.39 28.88
N ALA A 821 -13.30 32.70 28.09
CA ALA A 821 -13.38 31.24 28.11
C ALA A 821 -12.06 30.58 27.72
N VAL A 822 -11.40 31.08 26.66
CA VAL A 822 -10.09 30.58 26.19
C VAL A 822 -9.01 30.71 27.27
N ILE A 823 -8.94 31.87 27.94
CA ILE A 823 -7.97 32.14 29.01
C ILE A 823 -8.29 31.30 30.25
N LYS A 824 -9.56 31.27 30.69
CA LYS A 824 -10.01 30.49 31.86
C LYS A 824 -9.72 29.00 31.71
N ARG A 825 -9.83 28.49 30.48
CA ARG A 825 -9.51 27.09 30.14
C ARG A 825 -8.00 26.81 30.11
N GLY A 826 -7.17 27.83 29.90
CA GLY A 826 -5.74 27.64 29.63
C GLY A 826 -5.47 27.02 28.27
N LEU A 827 -6.33 27.28 27.27
CA LEU A 827 -6.19 26.75 25.91
C LEU A 827 -4.95 27.33 25.22
N VAL A 828 -4.67 28.61 25.45
CA VAL A 828 -3.51 29.36 24.93
C VAL A 828 -2.44 29.47 26.02
N ALA A 829 -1.17 29.49 25.65
CA ALA A 829 -0.09 29.65 26.63
C ALA A 829 -0.19 31.03 27.33
N PRO A 830 0.16 31.14 28.62
CA PRO A 830 0.04 32.41 29.36
C PRO A 830 0.73 33.60 28.69
N GLN A 831 1.88 33.37 28.04
CA GLN A 831 2.62 34.43 27.32
C GLN A 831 1.95 34.89 26.01
N ASP A 832 1.06 34.07 25.44
CA ASP A 832 0.42 34.31 24.14
C ASP A 832 -1.01 34.83 24.27
N THR A 833 -1.51 35.05 25.50
CA THR A 833 -2.91 35.48 25.71
C THR A 833 -3.21 36.84 25.09
N ALA A 834 -2.20 37.70 24.93
CA ALA A 834 -2.36 38.98 24.23
C ALA A 834 -2.55 38.83 22.71
N ALA A 835 -2.15 37.70 22.13
CA ALA A 835 -2.25 37.41 20.70
C ALA A 835 -3.57 36.71 20.31
N ILE A 836 -4.51 36.55 21.26
CA ILE A 836 -5.80 35.92 21.01
C ILE A 836 -6.62 36.77 20.04
N GLN A 837 -7.01 36.16 18.93
CA GLN A 837 -7.84 36.75 17.89
C GLN A 837 -9.30 36.83 18.33
N ASP A 838 -10.07 37.76 17.77
CA ASP A 838 -11.52 37.88 18.02
C ASP A 838 -12.32 36.78 17.30
N ALA A 839 -11.75 36.22 16.22
CA ALA A 839 -12.34 35.11 15.47
C ALA A 839 -11.26 34.25 14.80
N ILE A 840 -11.59 32.97 14.58
CA ILE A 840 -10.85 32.09 13.66
C ILE A 840 -11.46 32.25 12.27
N ILE A 841 -10.63 32.56 11.27
CA ILE A 841 -11.07 32.79 9.89
C ILE A 841 -10.81 31.56 9.04
N ILE A 842 -11.81 31.17 8.25
CA ILE A 842 -11.78 30.05 7.31
C ILE A 842 -12.04 30.62 5.92
N ASP A 843 -11.01 30.70 5.07
CA ASP A 843 -11.19 30.94 3.63
C ASP A 843 -11.66 29.62 3.00
N LEU A 844 -12.98 29.39 3.03
CA LEU A 844 -13.59 28.13 2.64
C LEU A 844 -13.45 27.90 1.13
N ALA A 845 -13.70 28.93 0.31
CA ALA A 845 -13.67 28.80 -1.14
C ALA A 845 -12.26 28.56 -1.69
N ASN A 846 -11.21 29.06 -1.01
CA ASN A 846 -9.82 28.81 -1.41
C ASN A 846 -9.09 27.75 -0.59
N ALA A 847 -9.74 27.13 0.40
CA ALA A 847 -9.17 25.98 1.09
C ALA A 847 -8.78 24.93 0.03
N GLN A 848 -7.54 24.46 0.06
CA GLN A 848 -6.94 23.72 -1.06
C GLN A 848 -7.80 22.53 -1.51
N ASN A 849 -8.31 21.73 -0.57
CA ASN A 849 -9.17 20.59 -0.88
C ASN A 849 -10.54 20.99 -1.46
N VAL A 850 -11.15 22.06 -0.94
CA VAL A 850 -12.43 22.58 -1.46
C VAL A 850 -12.25 23.14 -2.86
N LYS A 851 -11.17 23.92 -3.08
CA LYS A 851 -10.83 24.50 -4.38
C LYS A 851 -10.52 23.42 -5.43
N SER A 852 -9.77 22.38 -5.06
CA SER A 852 -9.45 21.28 -5.98
C SER A 852 -10.68 20.46 -6.37
N LYS A 853 -11.62 20.26 -5.43
CA LYS A 853 -12.89 19.55 -5.68
C LYS A 853 -13.96 20.43 -6.35
N GLY A 854 -13.90 21.75 -6.13
CA GLY A 854 -14.92 22.72 -6.52
C GLY A 854 -16.12 22.81 -5.56
N TYR A 855 -16.12 22.05 -4.46
CA TYR A 855 -17.19 22.03 -3.46
C TYR A 855 -16.66 21.61 -2.08
N ALA A 856 -17.38 21.98 -1.02
CA ALA A 856 -17.20 21.50 0.33
C ALA A 856 -18.04 20.23 0.56
N SER A 857 -17.39 19.18 1.02
CA SER A 857 -17.97 17.87 1.34
C SER A 857 -18.59 17.82 2.73
N LEU A 858 -19.42 16.82 3.00
CA LEU A 858 -20.04 16.61 4.30
C LEU A 858 -19.02 16.64 5.45
N GLY A 859 -17.89 15.96 5.30
CA GLY A 859 -16.87 15.89 6.34
C GLY A 859 -16.27 17.26 6.69
N GLU A 860 -16.11 18.13 5.69
CA GLU A 860 -15.59 19.50 5.90
C GLU A 860 -16.63 20.38 6.60
N LEU A 861 -17.92 20.26 6.23
CA LEU A 861 -18.99 20.97 6.92
C LEU A 861 -19.13 20.52 8.38
N LEU A 862 -19.08 19.21 8.64
CA LEU A 862 -19.15 18.67 9.99
C LEU A 862 -17.94 19.04 10.83
N MET A 863 -16.74 19.09 10.24
CA MET A 863 -15.55 19.56 10.95
C MET A 863 -15.71 21.02 11.40
N ILE A 864 -16.21 21.91 10.54
CA ILE A 864 -16.52 23.30 10.89
C ILE A 864 -17.60 23.34 11.98
N ASP A 865 -18.67 22.57 11.85
CA ASP A 865 -19.77 22.52 12.82
C ASP A 865 -19.28 22.07 14.21
N ILE A 866 -18.48 21.01 14.27
CA ILE A 866 -17.88 20.48 15.51
C ILE A 866 -17.03 21.56 16.18
N ILE A 867 -16.15 22.23 15.42
CA ILE A 867 -15.25 23.26 15.97
C ILE A 867 -16.06 24.48 16.44
N ALA A 868 -16.98 24.97 15.62
CA ALA A 868 -17.75 26.17 15.92
C ALA A 868 -18.75 25.91 17.06
N THR A 869 -19.36 24.73 17.13
CA THR A 869 -20.20 24.31 18.26
C THR A 869 -19.39 24.18 19.54
N ASN A 870 -18.17 23.65 19.48
CA ASN A 870 -17.28 23.59 20.65
C ASN A 870 -16.87 24.99 21.13
N ALA A 871 -16.54 25.90 20.22
CA ALA A 871 -16.24 27.30 20.55
C ALA A 871 -17.43 28.01 21.19
N ALA A 872 -18.63 27.87 20.61
CA ALA A 872 -19.87 28.47 21.13
C ALA A 872 -20.26 27.95 22.52
N ASN A 873 -19.84 26.73 22.90
CA ASN A 873 -20.06 26.16 24.22
C ASN A 873 -18.92 26.47 25.21
N GLY A 874 -18.06 27.46 24.93
CA GLY A 874 -16.97 27.85 25.82
C GLY A 874 -15.75 26.94 25.74
N TRP A 875 -15.49 26.36 24.56
CA TRP A 875 -14.34 25.50 24.28
C TRP A 875 -14.27 24.28 25.19
N GLU A 876 -15.37 23.55 25.43
CA GLU A 876 -15.43 22.42 26.39
C GLU A 876 -14.39 21.32 26.11
N ARG A 877 -14.03 21.09 24.84
CA ARG A 877 -13.08 20.06 24.42
C ARG A 877 -11.88 20.65 23.69
N PRO A 878 -10.65 20.17 23.96
CA PRO A 878 -9.51 20.42 23.09
C PRO A 878 -9.74 19.83 21.69
N ILE A 879 -9.27 20.50 20.63
CA ILE A 879 -9.34 20.00 19.26
C ILE A 879 -7.94 19.90 18.68
N TYR A 880 -7.64 18.76 18.06
CA TYR A 880 -6.33 18.44 17.50
C TYR A 880 -6.45 17.82 16.11
N TRP A 881 -5.37 17.90 15.34
CA TRP A 881 -5.08 17.05 14.19
C TRP A 881 -3.88 16.17 14.48
N ALA A 882 -3.85 14.95 13.95
CA ALA A 882 -2.62 14.16 13.90
C ALA A 882 -1.56 14.91 13.05
N CYS A 883 -0.28 14.84 13.44
CA CYS A 883 0.76 15.64 12.77
C CYS A 883 1.03 15.26 11.31
N THR A 884 0.59 14.07 10.90
CA THR A 884 0.62 13.55 9.52
C THR A 884 -0.52 14.09 8.64
N VAL A 885 -1.52 14.75 9.21
CA VAL A 885 -2.58 15.39 8.43
C VAL A 885 -2.04 16.63 7.74
N GLY A 886 -2.11 16.63 6.41
CA GLY A 886 -1.61 17.71 5.57
C GLY A 886 -2.42 19.02 5.69
N PRO A 887 -1.79 20.19 5.46
CA PRO A 887 -2.46 21.50 5.51
C PRO A 887 -3.73 21.63 4.67
N GLU A 888 -3.83 20.87 3.58
CA GLU A 888 -5.00 20.82 2.71
C GLU A 888 -6.28 20.35 3.42
N TYR A 889 -6.15 19.61 4.52
CA TYR A 889 -7.25 19.12 5.35
C TYR A 889 -7.56 20.01 6.56
N HIS A 890 -6.85 21.12 6.75
CA HIS A 890 -7.10 22.04 7.87
C HIS A 890 -8.12 23.15 7.55
N LEU A 891 -8.66 23.20 6.33
CA LEU A 891 -9.57 24.27 5.87
C LEU A 891 -9.04 25.68 6.16
N SER A 892 -7.79 25.95 5.77
CA SER A 892 -7.12 27.24 5.98
C SER A 892 -6.84 27.60 7.46
N MET A 893 -7.10 26.70 8.42
CA MET A 893 -6.85 26.95 9.85
C MET A 893 -5.41 26.66 10.29
N THR A 894 -4.50 26.25 9.41
CA THR A 894 -3.08 25.99 9.73
C THR A 894 -2.41 27.08 10.57
N PRO A 895 -2.61 28.40 10.34
CA PRO A 895 -1.99 29.45 11.16
C PRO A 895 -2.42 29.44 12.65
N TYR A 896 -3.54 28.79 12.96
CA TYR A 896 -4.09 28.63 14.32
C TYR A 896 -3.64 27.32 14.98
N LEU A 897 -2.81 26.50 14.31
CA LEU A 897 -2.38 25.21 14.84
C LEU A 897 -1.03 25.31 15.55
N ARG A 898 -0.86 24.57 16.64
CA ARG A 898 0.42 24.46 17.37
C ARG A 898 0.74 23.02 17.72
N SER A 899 1.98 22.59 17.51
CA SER A 899 2.38 21.23 17.89
C SER A 899 2.43 21.05 19.42
N THR A 900 1.95 19.92 19.91
CA THR A 900 2.04 19.48 21.32
C THR A 900 2.83 18.17 21.45
N GLY A 901 3.61 17.83 20.42
CA GLY A 901 4.21 16.53 20.22
C GLY A 901 3.84 16.02 18.83
N MET A 902 3.18 14.87 18.75
CA MET A 902 2.74 14.30 17.46
C MET A 902 1.32 14.73 17.08
N ALA A 903 0.79 15.78 17.72
CA ALA A 903 -0.53 16.31 17.43
C ALA A 903 -0.49 17.85 17.37
N HIS A 904 -1.29 18.41 16.47
CA HIS A 904 -1.43 19.85 16.24
C HIS A 904 -2.72 20.37 16.89
N GLN A 905 -2.58 21.14 17.96
CA GLN A 905 -3.68 21.74 18.72
C GLN A 905 -4.25 22.97 18.01
N LEU A 906 -5.57 23.09 17.96
CA LEU A 906 -6.23 24.34 17.59
C LEU A 906 -6.17 25.36 18.73
N VAL A 907 -5.59 26.53 18.47
CA VAL A 907 -5.56 27.66 19.40
C VAL A 907 -5.86 28.98 18.66
N PRO A 908 -6.68 29.90 19.22
CA PRO A 908 -7.11 31.11 18.52
C PRO A 908 -6.04 32.22 18.50
N THR A 909 -4.80 31.89 18.15
CA THR A 909 -3.66 32.80 17.99
C THR A 909 -3.01 32.54 16.64
N ILE A 910 -2.57 33.60 15.92
CA ILE A 910 -1.90 33.46 14.62
C ILE A 910 -0.39 33.53 14.82
N GLN A 911 0.35 32.57 14.28
CA GLN A 911 1.82 32.57 14.18
C GLN A 911 2.23 31.95 12.84
N GLU A 912 3.45 32.20 12.43
CA GLU A 912 4.04 31.58 11.24
C GLU A 912 4.32 30.09 11.52
N GLY A 913 3.91 29.22 10.60
CA GLY A 913 4.05 27.76 10.75
C GLY A 913 3.19 27.17 11.88
N MET A 914 3.64 26.03 12.42
CA MET A 914 2.96 25.29 13.50
C MET A 914 3.87 25.14 14.72
N ALA A 915 4.47 26.26 15.15
CA ALA A 915 5.44 26.30 16.25
C ALA A 915 4.97 25.47 17.48
N PRO A 916 5.84 24.64 18.07
CA PRO A 916 5.48 23.83 19.24
C PRO A 916 5.07 24.65 20.47
N ARG A 917 4.04 24.19 21.17
CA ARG A 917 3.71 24.58 22.55
C ARG A 917 4.75 23.99 23.50
N ALA A 918 5.91 24.63 23.58
CA ALA A 918 7.04 24.14 24.37
C ALA A 918 6.70 23.93 25.87
N ASP A 919 5.72 24.68 26.39
CA ASP A 919 5.16 24.53 27.75
C ASP A 919 4.50 23.16 28.00
N ARG A 920 4.08 22.47 26.93
CA ARG A 920 3.42 21.16 26.98
C ARG A 920 4.22 20.07 26.27
N ALA A 921 4.65 20.35 25.04
CA ALA A 921 5.36 19.41 24.18
C ALA A 921 6.64 18.87 24.84
N TYR A 922 7.33 19.69 25.65
CA TYR A 922 8.53 19.24 26.36
C TYR A 922 8.27 18.04 27.27
N ASP A 923 7.22 18.09 28.08
CA ASP A 923 6.87 17.01 28.99
C ASP A 923 6.31 15.80 28.24
N VAL A 924 5.55 16.02 27.16
CA VAL A 924 5.09 14.93 26.28
C VAL A 924 6.27 14.17 25.69
N VAL A 925 7.18 14.87 25.02
CA VAL A 925 8.35 14.28 24.34
C VAL A 925 9.30 13.61 25.33
N THR A 926 9.56 14.22 26.50
CA THR A 926 10.59 13.70 27.43
C THR A 926 10.08 12.66 28.42
N LYS A 927 8.77 12.60 28.68
CA LYS A 927 8.21 11.71 29.72
C LYS A 927 7.22 10.68 29.19
N LYS A 928 6.58 10.91 28.04
CA LYS A 928 5.47 10.07 27.56
C LYS A 928 5.77 9.31 26.27
N TYR A 929 6.66 9.80 25.42
CA TYR A 929 6.99 9.15 24.16
C TYR A 929 7.49 7.71 24.34
N ARG A 930 6.97 6.83 23.49
CA ARG A 930 7.40 5.45 23.29
C ARG A 930 8.11 5.35 21.94
N TRP A 931 9.09 4.47 21.81
CA TRP A 931 10.07 4.51 20.71
C TRP A 931 9.90 3.42 19.66
N GLY A 932 8.86 2.59 19.74
CA GLY A 932 8.54 1.62 18.69
C GLY A 932 9.55 0.48 18.53
N GLY A 933 10.45 0.30 19.49
CA GLY A 933 11.61 -0.61 19.41
C GLY A 933 12.87 0.03 18.81
N ALA A 934 12.80 1.29 18.37
CA ALA A 934 13.95 1.99 17.78
C ALA A 934 15.04 2.33 18.82
N ASP A 935 14.69 2.28 20.11
CA ASP A 935 15.59 2.51 21.24
C ASP A 935 16.37 1.26 21.68
N ALA A 936 16.24 0.16 20.94
CA ALA A 936 17.09 -1.01 21.10
C ALA A 936 18.58 -0.63 20.96
N ASP A 937 19.41 -1.12 21.88
CA ASP A 937 20.85 -0.90 21.81
C ASP A 937 21.48 -1.95 20.89
N PRO A 938 22.08 -1.57 19.74
CA PRO A 938 22.69 -2.49 18.79
C PRO A 938 23.84 -3.32 19.37
N VAL A 939 24.42 -2.91 20.50
CA VAL A 939 25.50 -3.65 21.16
C VAL A 939 24.96 -4.77 22.04
N THR A 940 23.80 -4.56 22.69
CA THR A 940 23.28 -5.49 23.70
C THR A 940 21.99 -6.20 23.30
N SER A 941 21.32 -5.73 22.25
CA SER A 941 19.98 -6.17 21.85
C SER A 941 19.86 -6.25 20.33
N HIS A 942 18.95 -7.08 19.85
CA HIS A 942 18.56 -7.12 18.44
C HIS A 942 17.83 -5.83 18.05
N VAL A 943 18.25 -5.19 16.95
CA VAL A 943 17.59 -4.01 16.39
C VAL A 943 16.55 -4.48 15.36
N PRO A 944 15.25 -4.24 15.60
CA PRO A 944 14.20 -4.70 14.72
C PRO A 944 14.26 -4.00 13.36
N TYR A 945 13.71 -4.65 12.34
CA TYR A 945 13.63 -4.06 11.01
C TYR A 945 12.49 -3.05 10.85
N PHE A 946 12.81 -1.84 10.43
CA PHE A 946 11.83 -0.81 10.08
C PHE A 946 11.73 -0.70 8.55
N ASP A 947 10.68 -1.27 7.99
CA ASP A 947 10.31 -1.07 6.59
C ASP A 947 10.00 0.41 6.29
N GLU A 948 9.86 0.76 5.01
CA GLU A 948 9.59 2.13 4.57
C GLU A 948 8.44 2.82 5.34
N THR A 949 7.35 2.11 5.62
CA THR A 949 6.19 2.71 6.31
C THR A 949 6.49 2.97 7.76
N ALA A 950 7.05 2.01 8.49
CA ALA A 950 7.47 2.20 9.87
C ALA A 950 8.59 3.25 9.99
N GLY A 951 9.48 3.32 9.01
CA GLY A 951 10.56 4.29 8.94
C GLY A 951 10.09 5.72 8.72
N ARG A 952 9.09 5.95 7.85
CA ARG A 952 8.44 7.25 7.70
C ARG A 952 7.86 7.76 9.03
N MET A 953 7.27 6.87 9.82
CA MET A 953 6.74 7.23 11.14
C MET A 953 7.83 7.60 12.15
N LEU A 954 8.97 6.90 12.14
CA LEU A 954 10.15 7.32 12.93
C LEU A 954 10.68 8.70 12.49
N THR A 955 10.64 8.99 11.18
CA THR A 955 11.05 10.27 10.62
C THR A 955 10.16 11.40 11.12
N THR A 956 8.83 11.18 11.14
CA THR A 956 7.86 12.11 11.73
C THR A 956 8.12 12.35 13.22
N MET A 957 8.39 11.29 13.98
CA MET A 957 8.70 11.40 15.41
C MET A 957 9.96 12.24 15.65
N ARG A 958 11.05 11.99 14.90
CA ARG A 958 12.28 12.80 14.94
C ARG A 958 12.02 14.26 14.58
N GLY A 959 11.20 14.51 13.56
CA GLY A 959 10.78 15.85 13.15
C GLY A 959 10.14 16.62 14.31
N SER A 960 9.16 16.02 15.00
CA SER A 960 8.49 16.66 16.15
C SER A 960 9.44 17.03 17.29
N MET A 961 10.49 16.22 17.52
CA MET A 961 11.52 16.50 18.53
C MET A 961 12.45 17.64 18.10
N LEU A 962 12.82 17.69 16.81
CA LEU A 962 13.64 18.74 16.25
C LEU A 962 12.92 20.09 16.24
N ASP A 963 11.64 20.11 15.86
CA ASP A 963 10.80 21.30 15.90
C ASP A 963 10.72 21.87 17.32
N LEU A 964 10.53 21.00 18.33
CA LEU A 964 10.52 21.40 19.73
C LEU A 964 11.87 21.99 20.17
N ALA A 965 12.99 21.36 19.78
CA ALA A 965 14.32 21.87 20.12
C ALA A 965 14.59 23.24 19.47
N GLN A 966 14.18 23.42 18.21
CA GLN A 966 14.28 24.69 17.48
C GLN A 966 13.47 25.79 18.16
N GLU A 967 12.25 25.49 18.61
CA GLU A 967 11.38 26.43 19.32
C GLU A 967 11.94 26.82 20.70
N LEU A 968 12.48 25.86 21.46
CA LEU A 968 13.15 26.14 22.73
C LEU A 968 14.37 27.07 22.54
N ILE A 969 15.12 26.90 21.45
CA ILE A 969 16.21 27.82 21.09
C ILE A 969 15.66 29.20 20.72
N TYR A 970 14.58 29.26 19.95
CA TYR A 970 13.91 30.52 19.59
C TYR A 970 13.46 31.30 20.84
N GLN A 971 12.77 30.64 21.78
CA GLN A 971 12.36 31.22 23.06
C GLN A 971 13.56 31.67 23.90
N GLY A 972 14.63 30.86 23.94
CA GLY A 972 15.88 31.22 24.61
C GLY A 972 16.51 32.48 24.03
N ASN A 973 16.53 32.61 22.70
CA ASN A 973 17.03 33.80 22.01
C ASN A 973 16.16 35.03 22.36
N GLY A 974 14.84 34.88 22.42
CA GLY A 974 13.91 35.93 22.84
C GLY A 974 14.19 36.42 24.27
N LYS A 975 14.29 35.50 25.23
CA LYS A 975 14.64 35.82 26.64
C LYS A 975 15.98 36.54 26.76
N ARG A 976 16.98 36.08 26.00
CA ARG A 976 18.30 36.71 25.98
C ARG A 976 18.24 38.13 25.42
N LYS A 977 17.51 38.37 24.33
CA LYS A 977 17.29 39.71 23.77
C LYS A 977 16.58 40.63 24.77
N ALA A 978 15.69 40.07 25.60
CA ALA A 978 15.02 40.78 26.69
C ALA A 978 15.87 40.98 27.97
N GLY A 979 17.12 40.51 27.99
CA GLY A 979 18.04 40.65 29.13
C GLY A 979 17.96 39.52 30.18
N ASP A 980 17.11 38.52 30.00
CA ASP A 980 16.99 37.35 30.88
C ASP A 980 17.96 36.23 30.45
N ALA A 981 19.23 36.38 30.83
CA ALA A 981 20.27 35.40 30.51
C ALA A 981 20.05 34.03 31.20
N ALA A 982 19.50 34.02 32.41
CA ALA A 982 19.27 32.79 33.16
C ALA A 982 18.13 31.96 32.56
N GLY A 983 17.02 32.60 32.21
CA GLY A 983 15.91 31.95 31.50
C GLY A 983 16.30 31.49 30.10
N ALA A 984 17.10 32.27 29.37
CA ALA A 984 17.64 31.84 28.08
C ALA A 984 18.47 30.56 28.19
N ALA A 985 19.41 30.51 29.14
CA ALA A 985 20.22 29.32 29.39
C ALA A 985 19.38 28.09 29.79
N ALA A 986 18.26 28.30 30.51
CA ALA A 986 17.34 27.21 30.86
C ALA A 986 16.67 26.61 29.61
N GLU A 987 16.17 27.43 28.68
CA GLU A 987 15.55 26.92 27.45
C GLU A 987 16.56 26.21 26.53
N TYR A 988 17.78 26.75 26.40
CA TYR A 988 18.85 26.07 25.65
C TYR A 988 19.20 24.70 26.23
N ARG A 989 19.19 24.54 27.56
CA ARG A 989 19.41 23.22 28.20
C ARG A 989 18.25 22.27 27.94
N LYS A 990 17.01 22.76 27.91
CA LYS A 990 15.86 21.93 27.53
C LYS A 990 15.99 21.44 26.08
N ALA A 991 16.34 22.34 25.15
CA ALA A 991 16.58 21.97 23.75
C ALA A 991 17.68 20.88 23.64
N LEU A 992 18.80 21.05 24.35
CA LEU A 992 19.86 20.06 24.40
C LEU A 992 19.38 18.71 24.95
N ASN A 993 18.53 18.69 25.98
CA ASN A 993 17.96 17.46 26.53
C ASN A 993 17.13 16.70 25.48
N VAL A 994 16.26 17.40 24.74
CA VAL A 994 15.45 16.80 23.66
C VAL A 994 16.36 16.19 22.58
N MET A 995 17.38 16.93 22.15
CA MET A 995 18.36 16.48 21.16
C MET A 995 19.14 15.24 21.62
N GLN A 996 19.58 15.21 22.88
CA GLN A 996 20.29 14.06 23.45
C GLN A 996 19.36 12.85 23.61
N LEU A 997 18.11 13.07 24.00
CA LEU A 997 17.10 12.02 24.10
C LEU A 997 16.88 11.37 22.73
N MET A 998 16.65 12.18 21.69
CA MET A 998 16.50 11.71 20.31
C MET A 998 17.71 10.87 19.87
N ASP A 999 18.93 11.37 20.08
CA ASP A 999 20.15 10.63 19.73
C ASP A 999 20.30 9.30 20.47
N SER A 1000 19.81 9.22 21.71
CA SER A 1000 19.90 8.00 22.52
C SER A 1000 18.85 6.95 22.17
N ARG A 1001 17.66 7.39 21.73
CA ARG A 1001 16.46 6.55 21.52
C ARG A 1001 16.11 6.30 20.05
N LEU A 1002 16.50 7.19 19.15
CA LEU A 1002 16.17 7.14 17.73
C LEU A 1002 17.45 7.23 16.90
N ARG A 1003 18.37 6.29 17.14
CA ARG A 1003 19.74 6.27 16.58
C ARG A 1003 19.75 6.12 15.05
N ASP A 1004 20.77 6.69 14.41
CA ASP A 1004 21.02 6.51 12.95
C ASP A 1004 21.21 5.03 12.59
N THR A 1005 21.76 4.23 13.51
CA THR A 1005 22.01 2.79 13.33
C THR A 1005 20.74 1.94 13.28
N THR A 1006 19.62 2.45 13.79
CA THR A 1006 18.33 1.77 13.71
C THR A 1006 17.67 2.07 12.36
N MET A 1007 17.67 3.34 11.98
CA MET A 1007 17.19 3.83 10.70
C MET A 1007 17.91 5.15 10.40
N PRO A 1008 18.48 5.34 9.21
CA PRO A 1008 19.08 6.61 8.81
C PRO A 1008 18.11 7.80 8.98
N PHE A 1009 18.63 8.98 9.31
CA PHE A 1009 17.83 10.20 9.32
C PHE A 1009 17.60 10.66 7.88
N ALA A 1010 16.36 11.04 7.55
CA ALA A 1010 16.07 11.78 6.35
C ALA A 1010 16.89 13.08 6.30
N LEU A 1011 17.30 13.51 5.10
CA LEU A 1011 18.23 14.62 4.88
C LEU A 1011 17.84 15.88 5.67
N SER A 1012 16.58 16.29 5.59
CA SER A 1012 16.07 17.49 6.27
C SER A 1012 16.27 17.42 7.78
N ASN A 1013 15.89 16.29 8.39
CA ASN A 1013 16.07 16.05 9.82
C ASN A 1013 17.55 15.96 10.20
N ALA A 1014 18.38 15.30 9.38
CA ALA A 1014 19.82 15.18 9.63
C ALA A 1014 20.52 16.55 9.61
N MET A 1015 20.19 17.39 8.62
CA MET A 1015 20.69 18.76 8.50
C MET A 1015 20.26 19.63 9.67
N LEU A 1016 18.96 19.64 9.99
CA LEU A 1016 18.44 20.41 11.11
C LEU A 1016 19.07 19.95 12.43
N ARG A 1017 19.18 18.65 12.66
CA ARG A 1017 19.85 18.08 13.84
C ARG A 1017 21.28 18.61 14.00
N ALA A 1018 22.07 18.60 12.92
CA ALA A 1018 23.44 19.07 12.94
C ALA A 1018 23.53 20.59 13.19
N GLN A 1019 22.66 21.37 12.53
CA GLN A 1019 22.53 22.81 12.72
C GLN A 1019 22.23 23.17 14.18
N LEU A 1020 21.24 22.52 14.80
CA LEU A 1020 20.83 22.77 16.18
C LEU A 1020 21.96 22.51 17.18
N TYR A 1021 22.77 21.46 16.98
CA TYR A 1021 23.95 21.21 17.82
C TYR A 1021 25.00 22.32 17.71
N CYS A 1022 25.25 22.80 16.48
CA CYS A 1022 26.16 23.92 16.24
C CYS A 1022 25.65 25.20 16.90
N GLU A 1023 24.36 25.51 16.76
CA GLU A 1023 23.74 26.66 17.37
C GLU A 1023 23.85 26.63 18.89
N LEU A 1024 23.45 25.53 19.53
CA LEU A 1024 23.51 25.38 20.99
C LEU A 1024 24.93 25.52 21.53
N GLY A 1025 25.93 25.02 20.80
CA GLY A 1025 27.35 25.10 21.20
C GLY A 1025 27.98 26.49 21.09
N ALA A 1026 27.36 27.42 20.36
CA ALA A 1026 27.89 28.75 20.10
C ALA A 1026 28.21 29.53 21.40
N SER A 1027 29.21 30.44 21.32
CA SER A 1027 29.72 31.20 22.48
C SER A 1027 28.67 32.04 23.18
N ASP A 1028 27.62 32.40 22.46
CA ASP A 1028 26.56 33.29 22.86
C ASP A 1028 25.30 32.53 23.36
N ARG A 1029 25.34 31.18 23.31
CA ARG A 1029 24.31 30.28 23.88
C ARG A 1029 24.88 29.48 25.05
N LEU A 1030 25.14 28.18 24.89
CA LEU A 1030 25.71 27.34 25.97
C LEU A 1030 27.23 27.41 26.07
N ASN A 1031 27.91 28.05 25.10
CA ASN A 1031 29.36 28.17 25.05
C ASN A 1031 30.08 26.82 25.24
N ASN A 1032 29.64 25.81 24.48
CA ASN A 1032 30.16 24.45 24.57
C ASN A 1032 30.70 24.01 23.21
N LYS A 1033 32.01 24.17 23.02
CA LYS A 1033 32.72 23.80 21.78
C LYS A 1033 32.56 22.32 21.41
N ALA A 1034 32.30 21.44 22.37
CA ALA A 1034 32.08 20.02 22.08
C ALA A 1034 30.76 19.79 21.31
N LEU A 1035 29.72 20.60 21.57
CA LEU A 1035 28.47 20.55 20.83
C LEU A 1035 28.63 21.07 19.41
N THR A 1036 29.35 22.19 19.24
CA THR A 1036 29.69 22.70 17.91
C THR A 1036 30.51 21.68 17.12
N GLN A 1037 31.51 21.06 17.74
CA GLN A 1037 32.28 20.00 17.09
C GLN A 1037 31.39 18.81 16.70
N LYS A 1038 30.47 18.39 17.58
CA LYS A 1038 29.52 17.32 17.27
C LYS A 1038 28.67 17.66 16.04
N GLY A 1039 28.10 18.86 15.96
CA GLY A 1039 27.33 19.30 14.80
C GLY A 1039 28.16 19.34 13.51
N LEU A 1040 29.41 19.81 13.57
CA LEU A 1040 30.33 19.80 12.42
C LEU A 1040 30.70 18.38 11.96
N GLU A 1041 30.91 17.44 12.89
CA GLU A 1041 31.16 16.04 12.54
C GLU A 1041 29.91 15.36 11.95
N LEU A 1042 28.71 15.68 12.44
CA LEU A 1042 27.46 15.23 11.83
C LEU A 1042 27.34 15.73 10.38
N LEU A 1043 27.62 17.02 10.12
CA LEU A 1043 27.60 17.57 8.75
C LEU A 1043 28.59 16.84 7.82
N LYS A 1044 29.80 16.51 8.28
CA LYS A 1044 30.74 15.71 7.49
C LYS A 1044 30.20 14.31 7.19
N GLY A 1045 29.58 13.65 8.17
CA GLY A 1045 28.94 12.35 7.97
C GLY A 1045 27.82 12.41 6.94
N ILE A 1046 26.95 13.42 7.02
CA ILE A 1046 25.89 13.66 6.03
C ILE A 1046 26.48 13.88 4.63
N MET A 1047 27.53 14.71 4.51
CA MET A 1047 28.24 14.90 3.24
C MET A 1047 28.78 13.58 2.67
N ALA A 1048 29.35 12.71 3.51
CA ALA A 1048 29.89 11.42 3.08
C ALA A 1048 28.78 10.48 2.56
N ASN A 1049 27.67 10.38 3.28
CA ASN A 1049 26.54 9.52 2.90
C ASN A 1049 25.92 10.01 1.58
N TYR A 1050 25.61 11.29 1.48
CA TYR A 1050 24.93 11.85 0.31
C TYR A 1050 25.84 12.10 -0.90
N ALA A 1051 27.17 12.01 -0.75
CA ALA A 1051 28.09 12.04 -1.89
C ALA A 1051 27.82 10.87 -2.86
N GLN A 1052 27.33 9.74 -2.34
CA GLN A 1052 26.99 8.57 -3.15
C GLN A 1052 25.83 8.87 -4.10
N TYR A 1053 24.80 9.58 -3.62
CA TYR A 1053 23.66 10.02 -4.44
C TYR A 1053 24.08 10.96 -5.57
N VAL A 1054 25.02 11.88 -5.33
CA VAL A 1054 25.55 12.76 -6.39
C VAL A 1054 26.24 11.93 -7.49
N LYS A 1055 27.11 11.00 -7.09
CA LYS A 1055 27.83 10.12 -8.04
C LYS A 1055 26.88 9.22 -8.81
N TYR A 1056 25.90 8.65 -8.12
CA TYR A 1056 24.88 7.80 -8.73
C TYR A 1056 24.09 8.59 -9.77
N ASN A 1057 23.58 9.78 -9.42
CA ASN A 1057 22.85 10.65 -10.35
C ASN A 1057 23.70 10.99 -11.60
N GLN A 1058 24.95 11.41 -11.41
CA GLN A 1058 25.85 11.73 -12.51
C GLN A 1058 26.11 10.52 -13.42
N TYR A 1059 26.30 9.34 -12.83
CA TYR A 1059 26.49 8.09 -13.56
C TYR A 1059 25.23 7.70 -14.37
N VAL A 1060 24.08 7.60 -13.71
CA VAL A 1060 22.82 7.18 -14.35
C VAL A 1060 22.40 8.18 -15.44
N SER A 1061 22.53 9.48 -15.18
CA SER A 1061 22.22 10.53 -16.18
C SER A 1061 23.12 10.48 -17.41
N SER A 1062 24.32 9.89 -17.30
CA SER A 1062 25.20 9.67 -18.45
C SER A 1062 24.80 8.45 -19.30
N MET A 1063 24.05 7.50 -18.71
CA MET A 1063 23.68 6.23 -19.33
C MET A 1063 22.24 6.21 -19.84
N PHE A 1064 21.32 6.89 -19.15
CA PHE A 1064 19.89 6.90 -19.44
C PHE A 1064 19.41 8.31 -19.76
N ILE A 1065 18.48 8.41 -20.72
CA ILE A 1065 17.86 9.68 -21.10
C ILE A 1065 16.69 9.94 -20.14
N ASN A 1066 16.75 11.03 -19.37
CA ASN A 1066 15.73 11.42 -18.38
C ASN A 1066 15.36 10.26 -17.42
N PRO A 1067 16.33 9.73 -16.66
CA PRO A 1067 16.07 8.62 -15.74
C PRO A 1067 15.06 9.04 -14.66
N SER A 1068 14.10 8.16 -14.39
CA SER A 1068 13.28 8.25 -13.17
C SER A 1068 14.13 7.75 -12.00
N LEU A 1069 14.25 8.55 -10.95
CA LEU A 1069 15.07 8.27 -9.78
C LEU A 1069 14.32 8.68 -8.51
N SER A 1070 14.77 8.18 -7.36
CA SER A 1070 14.32 8.66 -6.05
C SER A 1070 14.41 10.19 -5.93
N ILE A 1071 13.56 10.75 -5.07
CA ILE A 1071 13.53 12.18 -4.79
C ILE A 1071 14.91 12.64 -4.30
N GLU A 1072 15.55 11.88 -3.42
CA GLU A 1072 16.89 12.13 -2.91
C GLU A 1072 17.92 12.12 -4.03
N ALA A 1073 17.97 11.08 -4.88
CA ALA A 1073 18.91 11.03 -5.99
C ALA A 1073 18.70 12.18 -7.00
N THR A 1074 17.49 12.71 -7.10
CA THR A 1074 17.16 13.84 -7.96
C THR A 1074 17.54 15.19 -7.35
N LEU A 1075 17.28 15.40 -6.05
CA LEU A 1075 17.45 16.70 -5.39
C LEU A 1075 18.86 16.93 -4.83
N ILE A 1076 19.53 15.88 -4.35
CA ILE A 1076 20.83 16.01 -3.67
C ILE A 1076 21.90 16.72 -4.52
N PRO A 1077 22.07 16.46 -5.83
CA PRO A 1077 23.03 17.20 -6.66
C PRO A 1077 22.83 18.73 -6.68
N TYR A 1078 21.63 19.19 -6.33
CA TYR A 1078 21.26 20.60 -6.25
C TYR A 1078 21.34 21.15 -4.83
N GLN A 1079 21.15 20.31 -3.81
CA GLN A 1079 21.15 20.75 -2.40
C GLN A 1079 22.47 20.47 -1.66
N TYR A 1080 23.39 19.67 -2.22
CA TYR A 1080 24.62 19.26 -1.55
C TYR A 1080 25.48 20.44 -1.07
N TYR A 1081 25.53 21.54 -1.84
CA TYR A 1081 26.30 22.73 -1.48
C TYR A 1081 25.79 23.40 -0.19
N ARG A 1082 24.50 23.26 0.15
CA ARG A 1082 23.95 23.77 1.42
C ARG A 1082 24.64 23.14 2.63
N LEU A 1083 25.05 21.88 2.56
CA LEU A 1083 25.82 21.23 3.63
C LEU A 1083 27.18 21.91 3.83
N ILE A 1084 27.84 22.27 2.72
CA ILE A 1084 29.16 22.94 2.71
C ILE A 1084 29.01 24.32 3.35
N GLU A 1085 28.02 25.08 2.92
CA GLU A 1085 27.71 26.41 3.45
C GLU A 1085 27.42 26.37 4.97
N LEU A 1086 26.60 25.42 5.43
CA LEU A 1086 26.34 25.24 6.85
C LEU A 1086 27.61 24.92 7.64
N TYR A 1087 28.46 24.01 7.13
CA TYR A 1087 29.72 23.66 7.78
C TYR A 1087 30.66 24.87 7.88
N GLU A 1088 30.85 25.60 6.79
CA GLU A 1088 31.71 26.79 6.75
C GLU A 1088 31.19 27.86 7.72
N THR A 1089 29.88 28.09 7.76
CA THR A 1089 29.23 29.04 8.68
C THR A 1089 29.54 28.71 10.15
N TYR A 1090 29.32 27.47 10.59
CA TYR A 1090 29.49 27.10 12.00
C TYR A 1090 30.94 26.76 12.40
N SER A 1091 31.84 26.56 11.44
CA SER A 1091 33.27 26.33 11.72
C SER A 1091 34.09 27.63 11.82
N GLY A 1092 33.44 28.79 11.65
CA GLY A 1092 34.09 30.10 11.61
C GLY A 1092 34.72 30.39 10.26
N ASN A 1093 34.02 30.09 9.17
CA ASN A 1093 34.42 30.22 7.77
C ASN A 1093 35.65 29.38 7.39
N LYS A 1094 35.85 28.23 8.03
CA LYS A 1094 36.91 27.29 7.64
C LYS A 1094 36.42 26.43 6.48
N SER A 1095 37.12 26.48 5.36
CA SER A 1095 36.75 25.68 4.19
C SER A 1095 36.82 24.18 4.47
N ILE A 1096 35.85 23.44 3.93
CA ILE A 1096 35.76 21.97 3.96
C ILE A 1096 36.01 21.34 2.58
N GLU A 1097 36.40 22.16 1.59
CA GLU A 1097 36.53 21.78 0.19
C GLU A 1097 37.49 20.59 -0.03
N ALA A 1098 38.61 20.52 0.70
CA ALA A 1098 39.55 19.41 0.59
C ALA A 1098 38.93 18.07 0.97
N TYR A 1099 38.07 18.06 2.01
CA TYR A 1099 37.35 16.85 2.42
C TYR A 1099 36.30 16.47 1.38
N VAL A 1100 35.50 17.42 0.89
CA VAL A 1100 34.49 17.17 -0.14
C VAL A 1100 35.11 16.67 -1.44
N LYS A 1101 36.26 17.22 -1.85
CA LYS A 1101 37.05 16.72 -2.98
C LYS A 1101 37.55 15.29 -2.75
N SER A 1102 37.95 14.93 -1.52
CA SER A 1102 38.33 13.54 -1.19
C SER A 1102 37.17 12.55 -1.32
N LEU A 1103 35.92 13.03 -1.19
CA LEU A 1103 34.71 12.25 -1.46
C LEU A 1103 34.40 12.16 -2.96
N GLY A 1104 35.18 12.78 -3.84
CA GLY A 1104 34.97 12.78 -5.30
C GLY A 1104 33.89 13.74 -5.78
N ILE A 1105 33.57 14.79 -5.01
CA ILE A 1105 32.55 15.78 -5.35
C ILE A 1105 33.20 17.08 -5.83
N ASN A 1106 32.67 17.64 -6.93
CA ASN A 1106 33.11 18.94 -7.45
C ASN A 1106 32.33 20.08 -6.78
N VAL A 1107 32.99 20.82 -5.89
CA VAL A 1107 32.37 21.90 -5.10
C VAL A 1107 31.86 23.05 -5.97
N GLU A 1108 32.55 23.39 -7.06
CA GLU A 1108 32.14 24.49 -7.95
C GLU A 1108 30.88 24.12 -8.74
N GLU A 1109 30.79 22.86 -9.19
CA GLU A 1109 29.58 22.32 -9.83
C GLU A 1109 28.40 22.30 -8.86
N MET A 1110 28.60 21.81 -7.63
CA MET A 1110 27.54 21.79 -6.60
C MET A 1110 27.06 23.21 -6.26
N ARG A 1111 27.97 24.19 -6.17
CA ARG A 1111 27.62 25.61 -5.98
C ARG A 1111 26.75 26.12 -7.12
N LYS A 1112 27.17 25.88 -8.37
CA LYS A 1112 26.42 26.29 -9.56
C LYS A 1112 25.01 25.66 -9.59
N ASN A 1113 24.91 24.37 -9.25
CA ASN A 1113 23.63 23.68 -9.18
C ASN A 1113 22.74 24.28 -8.08
N TYR A 1114 23.30 24.56 -6.91
CA TYR A 1114 22.58 25.18 -5.80
C TYR A 1114 22.11 26.60 -6.13
N ASP A 1115 22.94 27.42 -6.76
CA ASP A 1115 22.54 28.76 -7.21
C ASP A 1115 21.43 28.68 -8.26
N LYS A 1116 21.50 27.71 -9.17
CA LYS A 1116 20.43 27.43 -10.15
C LYS A 1116 19.13 27.01 -9.43
N TYR A 1117 19.24 26.15 -8.43
CA TYR A 1117 18.12 25.66 -7.64
C TYR A 1117 17.44 26.81 -6.87
N LEU A 1118 18.20 27.66 -6.18
CA LEU A 1118 17.68 28.83 -5.49
C LEU A 1118 17.00 29.82 -6.46
N ARG A 1119 17.56 30.00 -7.66
CA ARG A 1119 16.95 30.82 -8.72
C ARG A 1119 15.70 30.19 -9.32
N SER A 1120 15.59 28.86 -9.36
CA SER A 1120 14.36 28.18 -9.76
C SER A 1120 13.30 28.17 -8.67
N ASP A 1121 13.68 28.17 -7.39
CA ASP A 1121 12.73 28.28 -6.28
C ASP A 1121 12.15 29.70 -6.14
N SER A 1122 12.90 30.74 -6.53
CA SER A 1122 12.32 32.07 -6.75
C SER A 1122 11.32 32.12 -7.91
N ALA A 1123 11.34 31.13 -8.81
CA ALA A 1123 10.36 30.96 -9.89
C ALA A 1123 9.23 29.95 -9.55
N SER A 1124 9.37 29.15 -8.49
CA SER A 1124 8.37 28.17 -8.04
C SER A 1124 7.49 28.70 -6.89
N ALA A 1125 8.00 29.64 -6.09
CA ALA A 1125 7.23 30.39 -5.09
C ALA A 1125 6.31 31.47 -5.70
N ALA A 1126 6.53 31.82 -6.97
CA ALA A 1126 5.61 32.62 -7.77
C ALA A 1126 4.97 31.71 -8.83
N GLY A 1127 3.69 31.39 -8.67
CA GLY A 1127 2.91 30.79 -9.73
C GLY A 1127 2.76 31.75 -10.91
N SER A 1128 3.79 31.86 -11.76
CA SER A 1128 3.81 32.41 -13.12
C SER A 1128 5.26 32.53 -13.57
N GLY A 1129 5.68 31.66 -14.49
CA GLY A 1129 7.01 31.71 -15.09
C GLY A 1129 7.24 33.01 -15.86
N VAL A 1130 7.96 33.94 -15.25
CA VAL A 1130 8.45 35.16 -15.91
C VAL A 1130 9.93 35.26 -15.53
N SER A 1131 10.82 35.05 -16.51
CA SER A 1131 12.26 35.24 -16.31
C SER A 1131 12.59 36.74 -16.18
N ASP A 1132 13.75 37.12 -15.64
CA ASP A 1132 14.20 38.53 -15.61
C ASP A 1132 14.21 39.17 -17.01
N VAL A 1133 14.40 38.34 -18.06
CA VAL A 1133 14.32 38.75 -19.46
C VAL A 1133 12.88 39.06 -19.89
N ASP A 1134 11.90 38.34 -19.35
CA ASP A 1134 10.48 38.58 -19.59
C ASP A 1134 9.98 39.83 -18.84
N VAL A 1135 10.45 40.06 -17.60
CA VAL A 1135 10.14 41.29 -16.84
C VAL A 1135 10.73 42.51 -17.54
N ALA A 1136 11.97 42.44 -18.03
CA ALA A 1136 12.58 43.53 -18.79
C ALA A 1136 11.79 43.83 -20.08
N ALA A 1137 11.35 42.80 -20.81
CA ALA A 1137 10.52 42.98 -22.00
C ALA A 1137 9.15 43.60 -21.69
N GLU A 1138 8.56 43.27 -20.54
CA GLU A 1138 7.26 43.77 -20.10
C GLU A 1138 7.33 45.23 -19.62
N VAL A 1139 8.37 45.60 -18.87
CA VAL A 1139 8.64 46.99 -18.49
C VAL A 1139 8.85 47.86 -19.72
N LEU A 1140 9.50 47.34 -20.77
CA LEU A 1140 9.68 48.06 -22.03
C LEU A 1140 8.37 48.25 -22.81
N LYS A 1141 7.46 47.27 -22.78
CA LYS A 1141 6.09 47.44 -23.32
C LYS A 1141 5.31 48.50 -22.55
N TYR A 1142 5.40 48.52 -21.23
CA TYR A 1142 4.75 49.55 -20.43
C TYR A 1142 5.36 50.94 -20.64
N ALA A 1143 6.68 51.02 -20.85
CA ALA A 1143 7.34 52.27 -21.23
C ALA A 1143 6.79 52.82 -22.57
N GLU A 1144 6.50 51.94 -23.54
CA GLU A 1144 5.86 52.34 -24.80
C GLU A 1144 4.45 52.88 -24.58
N VAL A 1145 3.62 52.19 -23.76
CA VAL A 1145 2.28 52.68 -23.38
C VAL A 1145 2.36 54.04 -22.69
N VAL A 1146 3.27 54.22 -21.74
CA VAL A 1146 3.50 55.48 -21.02
C VAL A 1146 3.89 56.61 -21.98
N ASN A 1147 4.75 56.33 -22.96
CA ASN A 1147 5.14 57.31 -23.97
C ASN A 1147 3.97 57.71 -24.89
N VAL A 1148 3.14 56.75 -25.30
CA VAL A 1148 1.92 57.01 -26.08
C VAL A 1148 0.94 57.85 -25.26
N MET A 1149 0.71 57.45 -24.01
CA MET A 1149 -0.19 58.16 -23.09
C MET A 1149 0.29 59.57 -22.76
N ALA A 1150 1.60 59.81 -22.71
CA ALA A 1150 2.18 61.14 -22.56
C ALA A 1150 1.99 62.04 -23.80
N SER A 1151 1.76 61.44 -24.98
CA SER A 1151 1.53 62.18 -26.24
C SER A 1151 0.06 62.53 -26.48
N HIS A 1152 -0.88 61.94 -25.72
CA HIS A 1152 -2.30 62.20 -25.85
C HIS A 1152 -2.68 63.62 -25.40
N SER A 1153 -3.63 64.23 -26.11
CA SER A 1153 -4.34 65.41 -25.61
C SER A 1153 -5.22 65.05 -24.39
N PRO A 1154 -5.65 66.02 -23.57
CA PRO A 1154 -6.49 65.74 -22.40
C PRO A 1154 -7.76 64.94 -22.71
N GLN A 1155 -8.36 65.15 -23.90
CA GLN A 1155 -9.55 64.42 -24.34
C GLN A 1155 -9.24 62.96 -24.71
N GLU A 1156 -8.11 62.73 -25.39
CA GLU A 1156 -7.66 61.38 -25.78
C GLU A 1156 -7.22 60.57 -24.55
N TYR A 1157 -6.53 61.20 -23.61
CA TYR A 1157 -6.17 60.59 -22.33
C TYR A 1157 -7.39 60.19 -21.51
N ALA A 1158 -8.42 61.05 -21.47
CA ALA A 1158 -9.69 60.74 -20.80
C ALA A 1158 -10.41 59.52 -21.42
N ASN A 1159 -10.28 59.33 -22.73
CA ASN A 1159 -10.93 58.24 -23.48
C ASN A 1159 -10.11 56.94 -23.53
N ALA A 1160 -8.85 56.93 -23.09
CA ALA A 1160 -8.03 55.72 -23.02
C ALA A 1160 -8.65 54.65 -22.10
N SER A 1161 -8.23 53.39 -22.23
CA SER A 1161 -8.71 52.31 -21.39
C SER A 1161 -8.30 52.52 -19.92
N ALA A 1162 -9.04 51.90 -18.99
CA ALA A 1162 -8.70 51.93 -17.57
C ALA A 1162 -7.33 51.28 -17.31
N GLU A 1163 -6.97 50.28 -18.11
CA GLU A 1163 -5.70 49.56 -18.05
C GLU A 1163 -4.52 50.45 -18.47
N GLU A 1164 -4.61 51.16 -19.59
CA GLU A 1164 -3.55 52.09 -20.04
C GLU A 1164 -3.34 53.25 -19.05
N LYS A 1165 -4.43 53.80 -18.49
CA LYS A 1165 -4.35 54.82 -17.43
C LYS A 1165 -3.75 54.27 -16.14
N GLY A 1166 -4.06 53.01 -15.79
CA GLY A 1166 -3.46 52.31 -14.65
C GLY A 1166 -1.95 52.12 -14.83
N ILE A 1167 -1.53 51.62 -16.00
CA ILE A 1167 -0.11 51.45 -16.35
C ILE A 1167 0.62 52.80 -16.26
N ASP A 1168 0.10 53.85 -16.89
CA ASP A 1168 0.74 55.19 -16.88
C ASP A 1168 0.85 55.78 -15.46
N SER A 1169 -0.16 55.52 -14.62
CA SER A 1169 -0.20 55.98 -13.25
C SER A 1169 0.70 55.19 -12.31
N MET A 1170 0.96 53.90 -12.57
CA MET A 1170 1.75 53.04 -11.68
C MET A 1170 3.18 52.80 -12.16
N PHE A 1171 3.52 53.20 -13.39
CA PHE A 1171 4.80 52.88 -14.02
C PHE A 1171 6.01 53.34 -13.19
N TYR A 1172 5.97 54.52 -12.58
CA TYR A 1172 7.06 54.99 -11.73
C TYR A 1172 7.28 54.11 -10.50
N ASP A 1173 6.21 53.68 -9.81
CA ASP A 1173 6.31 52.82 -8.63
C ASP A 1173 6.81 51.42 -9.01
N LEU A 1174 6.41 50.91 -10.18
CA LEU A 1174 6.94 49.66 -10.73
C LEU A 1174 8.46 49.74 -10.94
N VAL A 1175 8.94 50.78 -11.61
CA VAL A 1175 10.39 50.97 -11.86
C VAL A 1175 11.16 51.17 -10.54
N ASP A 1176 10.61 51.92 -9.60
CA ASP A 1176 11.23 52.15 -8.29
C ASP A 1176 11.30 50.86 -7.46
N TYR A 1177 10.24 50.05 -7.50
CA TYR A 1177 10.21 48.72 -6.88
C TYR A 1177 11.26 47.78 -7.48
N LEU A 1178 11.37 47.72 -8.81
CA LEU A 1178 12.34 46.86 -9.49
C LEU A 1178 13.80 47.26 -9.18
N ARG A 1179 14.07 48.55 -9.00
CA ARG A 1179 15.39 49.02 -8.52
C ARG A 1179 15.64 48.60 -7.07
N ALA A 1180 14.63 48.70 -6.22
CA ALA A 1180 14.73 48.34 -4.81
C ALA A 1180 14.85 46.82 -4.58
N SER A 1181 14.32 45.98 -5.48
CA SER A 1181 14.36 44.52 -5.39
C SER A 1181 15.70 43.90 -5.82
N GLY A 1182 16.65 44.70 -6.32
CA GLY A 1182 17.97 44.22 -6.73
C GLY A 1182 18.03 43.66 -8.15
N MET A 1183 17.03 43.92 -8.99
CA MET A 1183 17.04 43.55 -10.42
C MET A 1183 18.08 44.37 -11.20
N ASP A 1184 18.82 43.72 -12.10
CA ASP A 1184 19.75 44.41 -13.01
C ASP A 1184 18.98 45.15 -14.12
N MET A 1185 18.69 46.43 -13.87
CA MET A 1185 17.90 47.29 -14.76
C MET A 1185 18.67 47.79 -15.99
N LYS A 1186 19.94 47.39 -16.17
CA LYS A 1186 20.82 47.95 -17.19
C LYS A 1186 20.27 47.79 -18.62
N SER A 1187 19.71 46.64 -18.95
CA SER A 1187 19.13 46.36 -20.28
C SER A 1187 17.84 47.17 -20.57
N VAL A 1188 17.08 47.51 -19.53
CA VAL A 1188 15.87 48.33 -19.61
C VAL A 1188 16.24 49.81 -19.73
N GLU A 1189 17.15 50.30 -18.89
CA GLU A 1189 17.55 51.71 -18.83
C GLU A 1189 18.36 52.15 -20.07
N GLU A 1190 19.09 51.23 -20.69
CA GLU A 1190 19.81 51.50 -21.95
C GLU A 1190 18.88 51.50 -23.19
N ASN A 1191 17.64 51.01 -23.07
CA ASN A 1191 16.68 50.92 -24.16
C ASN A 1191 16.03 52.28 -24.50
N GLU A 1192 15.88 52.56 -25.80
CA GLU A 1192 15.35 53.84 -26.30
C GLU A 1192 13.88 54.11 -25.91
N GLN A 1193 13.05 53.08 -25.73
CA GLN A 1193 11.66 53.28 -25.28
C GLN A 1193 11.62 53.77 -23.83
N PHE A 1194 12.48 53.21 -22.97
CA PHE A 1194 12.55 53.61 -21.57
C PHE A 1194 13.13 55.02 -21.40
N LYS A 1195 14.18 55.37 -22.16
CA LYS A 1195 14.79 56.71 -22.13
C LYS A 1195 13.83 57.85 -22.51
N ARG A 1196 12.80 57.55 -23.31
CA ARG A 1196 11.78 58.52 -23.74
C ARG A 1196 10.73 58.82 -22.67
N VAL A 1197 10.61 57.97 -21.65
CA VAL A 1197 9.64 58.16 -20.58
C VAL A 1197 9.99 59.41 -19.76
N ASP A 1198 9.04 60.35 -19.66
CA ASP A 1198 9.13 61.44 -18.70
C ASP A 1198 8.88 60.91 -17.29
N MET A 1199 9.95 60.50 -16.62
CA MET A 1199 9.90 59.97 -15.26
C MET A 1199 9.39 60.99 -14.23
N LYS A 1200 9.43 62.29 -14.51
CA LYS A 1200 8.83 63.31 -13.61
C LYS A 1200 7.32 63.32 -13.75
N ARG A 1201 6.79 63.21 -14.98
CA ARG A 1201 5.35 63.05 -15.22
C ARG A 1201 4.83 61.76 -14.61
N SER A 1202 5.51 60.64 -14.85
CA SER A 1202 5.10 59.34 -14.33
C SER A 1202 5.13 59.31 -12.79
N LYS A 1203 6.14 59.92 -12.15
CA LYS A 1203 6.18 60.09 -10.69
C LYS A 1203 4.98 60.87 -10.16
N ARG A 1204 4.64 62.00 -10.79
CA ARG A 1204 3.50 62.83 -10.36
C ARG A 1204 2.18 62.08 -10.48
N LEU A 1205 1.99 61.31 -11.55
CA LEU A 1205 0.80 60.48 -11.73
C LEU A 1205 0.72 59.36 -10.68
N SER A 1206 1.85 58.72 -10.38
CA SER A 1206 1.95 57.74 -9.29
C SER A 1206 1.66 58.35 -7.92
N ASP A 1207 2.20 59.53 -7.60
CA ASP A 1207 1.91 60.22 -6.35
C ASP A 1207 0.43 60.67 -6.24
N GLU A 1208 -0.22 60.96 -7.37
CA GLU A 1208 -1.66 61.25 -7.43
C GLU A 1208 -2.50 59.99 -7.28
N TYR A 1209 -2.11 58.89 -7.93
CA TYR A 1209 -2.73 57.57 -7.81
C TYR A 1209 -2.67 57.05 -6.37
N ARG A 1210 -1.50 57.13 -5.71
CA ARG A 1210 -1.33 56.74 -4.31
C ARG A 1210 -2.20 57.57 -3.35
N ARG A 1211 -2.34 58.87 -3.60
CA ARG A 1211 -3.22 59.74 -2.79
C ARG A 1211 -4.69 59.40 -2.94
N ASN A 1212 -5.10 58.95 -4.13
CA ASN A 1212 -6.48 58.61 -4.42
C ASN A 1212 -6.84 57.16 -4.03
N HIS A 1213 -5.84 56.28 -3.84
CA HIS A 1213 -6.02 54.84 -3.52
C HIS A 1213 -5.12 54.37 -2.35
N PRO A 1214 -5.28 54.95 -1.14
CA PRO A 1214 -4.42 54.65 0.01
C PRO A 1214 -4.44 53.17 0.45
N GLU A 1215 -5.57 52.48 0.28
CA GLU A 1215 -5.76 51.06 0.62
C GLU A 1215 -4.89 50.08 -0.20
N GLN A 1216 -4.36 50.50 -1.35
CA GLN A 1216 -3.49 49.68 -2.20
C GLN A 1216 -2.00 49.88 -1.91
N THR A 1217 -1.64 50.90 -1.13
CA THR A 1217 -0.24 51.28 -0.87
C THR A 1217 0.40 50.67 0.38
N GLU A 1218 -0.38 50.11 1.31
CA GLU A 1218 0.14 49.42 2.51
C GLU A 1218 0.57 47.96 2.26
N LYS A 1219 0.26 47.40 1.09
CA LYS A 1219 0.82 46.12 0.60
C LYS A 1219 1.97 46.41 -0.36
N LYS A 1220 3.14 46.76 0.16
CA LYS A 1220 4.41 46.71 -0.58
C LYS A 1220 5.19 45.47 -0.19
#